data_AF-A0A937ZIU2-F1
#
_entry.id   AF-A0A937ZIU2-F1
#
_cell.length_a   1.000
_cell.length_b   1.000
_cell.length_c   1.000
_cell.angle_alpha   90.00
_cell.angle_beta   90.00
_cell.angle_gamma   90.00
#
_symmetry.space_group_name_H-M   'P 1'
#
loop_
_entity.id
_entity.type
_entity.pdbx_description
1 polymer ?
#
loop_
_entity_poly.entity_id
_entity_poly.type
_entity_poly.pdbx_seq_one_letter_code
_entity_poly.pdbx_strand_id
1 'polypeptide(L)'
;MISGGHHHHHHHNHHHHHDGKITVKDKVAGRDGKDTLDDVEYLQFADGIYDVKNGTMNYTPVITSNGGGANAALNVAENQTAVTTVTAVDAGGGTLTFSIVGGADAAKFTIDSVTGALSFIAPPDFETPTDNGGNNVYDVIVKVSDGTTFDTQAIAITVTDANEAPTAISLASTSVGAGNGAGTVVGGVTVSDPDGETSFTFAVTNADDSPNADFVVTGSPGAYQLELLHHVDELPASIQITATDGGGLSHTQSFAITLPAKLYDTNHTTLLGSYSTIQAAVDAAGANQLISIASGTYAEQVIVSGHGKDGLTIQADAGATVDIVAPLDVTQTATSSSGRAINALITVIDADDVHLGDLNVDGLGRANTVDGPSANFVGVAYRNASGGLTDVDITGIRDPYAVGTTVGGDPLVSGIQRGVGVQADNDTLLAFYMHGGSIGGFQKNATSFFRTDLDIDGVTITGGGAQTINAQNGIQAVSSTGSIANNTITGIGYAGPSFVYSGAILLFDNTDLDVTGNVVAGSNDQSLAAKVAGIFVFSSASAISGGSITGNSVSHADIGVGVYGDIQPDGIAISGNTVTDVDTSDPFASGVDFWPDTGLTTAFNVSGSDVKDFLNGAAAADVLNGQGGDDYLKGNGGDDAIDGGAGDFDTAYYDGVFADYNIGGSLASLTVEDTVVSRDGTDGLSDVEYLQFADATYNVASGDVWSYQVNATVDPVARDPGQPPTIAHPNGFLFQGTGNPATGFGIARNEDAGIELGFKVIYRSGPNVLTTDDYADGVLRFNVNDGPQSTVNGSSGNDATRAAWNYTYSVATGLNGETTSLDDFVFRLLFDVDPSLDTEYLTFQLEPEVLPGVGGSTQSNFVWRSMDNPLVVVPVDDEGNANVTQNSRNYGFGEYQANLTSAYGPGNSFAGPAHFDMILQAYDLSNNLIAQNHIGVDVIL
;
A
#
# COMPACT_ATOMS: atom_id res chain seq x y z
N MET A 1 16.03 -0.52 103.45
CA MET A 1 14.78 -0.82 104.18
C MET A 1 14.24 0.51 104.62
N ILE A 2 12.99 0.85 104.28
CA ILE A 2 12.44 2.18 104.52
C ILE A 2 11.40 2.05 105.63
N SER A 3 11.60 2.75 106.73
CA SER A 3 10.64 2.80 107.84
C SER A 3 10.44 4.25 108.25
N GLY A 4 9.23 4.77 108.05
CA GLY A 4 8.82 6.08 108.55
C GLY A 4 8.21 5.93 109.95
N GLY A 5 8.82 6.57 110.94
CA GLY A 5 8.22 6.76 112.25
C GLY A 5 7.61 8.16 112.32
N HIS A 6 6.33 8.29 111.99
CA HIS A 6 5.55 9.45 112.41
C HIS A 6 5.45 9.45 113.95
N HIS A 7 5.90 10.49 114.64
CA HIS A 7 5.31 10.88 115.94
C HIS A 7 5.57 12.37 116.29
N HIS A 8 4.45 13.10 116.38
CA HIS A 8 4.25 14.50 116.76
C HIS A 8 4.54 14.82 118.23
N HIS A 9 4.91 16.07 118.57
CA HIS A 9 4.32 16.84 119.69
C HIS A 9 4.67 18.38 119.68
N HIS A 10 3.63 19.21 119.38
CA HIS A 10 3.19 20.54 119.89
C HIS A 10 4.21 21.61 120.42
N HIS A 11 4.15 22.95 120.18
CA HIS A 11 3.12 23.88 119.67
C HIS A 11 3.71 25.31 119.38
N HIS A 12 3.18 25.99 118.35
CA HIS A 12 3.12 27.46 118.06
C HIS A 12 4.41 28.23 117.64
N ASN A 13 4.46 29.02 116.55
CA ASN A 13 3.57 29.23 115.40
C ASN A 13 4.43 29.91 114.30
N HIS A 14 5.03 29.13 113.40
CA HIS A 14 5.20 29.42 111.97
C HIS A 14 5.82 28.17 111.31
N HIS A 15 4.93 27.44 110.63
CA HIS A 15 5.11 26.34 109.69
C HIS A 15 6.20 25.30 109.99
N HIS A 16 5.78 24.34 110.82
CA HIS A 16 6.09 22.92 110.60
C HIS A 16 5.76 22.54 109.15
N HIS A 17 6.78 22.14 108.40
CA HIS A 17 6.77 20.84 107.73
C HIS A 17 7.82 20.01 108.46
N HIS A 18 7.33 19.28 109.46
CA HIS A 18 8.02 18.11 109.99
C HIS A 18 7.25 16.95 109.38
N ASP A 19 7.39 16.77 108.07
CA ASP A 19 6.72 15.71 107.35
C ASP A 19 7.68 14.52 107.37
N GLY A 20 7.70 13.93 108.56
CA GLY A 20 8.07 12.55 108.83
C GLY A 20 9.44 12.14 108.32
N LYS A 21 10.48 12.56 109.05
CA LYS A 21 11.81 11.97 109.01
C LYS A 21 11.80 10.48 108.66
N ILE A 22 12.03 10.17 107.39
CA ILE A 22 12.06 8.82 106.85
C ILE A 22 13.46 8.33 107.10
N THR A 23 13.58 7.15 107.69
CA THR A 23 14.91 6.58 107.88
C THR A 23 15.20 5.55 106.81
N VAL A 24 16.19 5.85 105.98
CA VAL A 24 16.73 4.92 105.00
C VAL A 24 17.93 4.26 105.65
N LYS A 25 17.88 2.94 105.74
CA LYS A 25 18.99 2.14 106.24
C LYS A 25 19.58 1.32 105.11
N ASP A 26 20.87 1.50 104.88
CA ASP A 26 21.67 0.60 104.05
C ASP A 26 21.72 -0.78 104.73
N LYS A 27 21.37 -1.81 103.96
CA LYS A 27 21.40 -3.20 104.44
C LYS A 27 22.81 -3.79 104.37
N VAL A 28 23.74 -3.17 103.67
CA VAL A 28 25.12 -3.63 103.51
C VAL A 28 26.02 -2.87 104.49
N ALA A 29 26.70 -3.62 105.37
CA ALA A 29 27.50 -3.02 106.43
C ALA A 29 28.76 -2.30 105.87
N GLY A 30 28.99 -1.06 106.28
CA GLY A 30 30.24 -0.32 106.06
C GLY A 30 30.30 0.59 104.83
N ARG A 31 29.20 0.77 104.08
CA ARG A 31 29.16 1.71 102.94
C ARG A 31 28.59 3.08 103.31
N ASP A 32 27.31 3.18 103.72
CA ASP A 32 26.72 4.53 103.98
C ASP A 32 25.89 4.71 105.28
N GLY A 33 25.68 3.67 106.08
CA GLY A 33 25.07 3.85 107.42
C GLY A 33 23.53 4.04 107.41
N LYS A 34 23.01 4.89 108.31
CA LYS A 34 21.57 5.08 108.55
C LYS A 34 21.24 6.58 108.45
N ASP A 35 20.54 6.94 107.39
CA ASP A 35 20.23 8.33 107.05
C ASP A 35 18.79 8.67 107.35
N THR A 36 18.55 9.89 107.84
CA THR A 36 17.22 10.37 108.20
C THR A 36 16.89 11.57 107.33
N LEU A 37 15.92 11.39 106.44
CA LEU A 37 15.55 12.33 105.38
C LEU A 37 14.23 13.03 105.75
N ASP A 38 14.17 14.34 105.60
CA ASP A 38 12.98 15.17 105.86
C ASP A 38 12.51 15.74 104.50
N ASP A 39 11.20 15.77 104.26
CA ASP A 39 10.55 16.31 103.04
C ASP A 39 11.10 15.73 101.72
N VAL A 40 11.06 14.41 101.55
CA VAL A 40 11.48 13.72 100.32
C VAL A 40 10.36 12.82 99.76
N GLU A 41 9.85 13.14 98.56
CA GLU A 41 8.76 12.40 97.91
C GLU A 41 9.22 11.15 97.15
N TYR A 42 10.42 11.17 96.58
CA TYR A 42 10.97 10.06 95.81
C TYR A 42 12.37 9.73 96.29
N LEU A 43 12.61 8.44 96.51
CA LEU A 43 13.95 7.93 96.77
C LEU A 43 14.43 7.24 95.50
N GLN A 44 15.45 7.83 94.87
CA GLN A 44 16.08 7.23 93.71
C GLN A 44 17.19 6.27 94.15
N PHE A 45 17.03 5.01 93.79
CA PHE A 45 18.04 3.97 93.92
C PHE A 45 18.65 3.68 92.54
N ALA A 46 19.79 2.98 92.52
CA ALA A 46 20.47 2.65 91.27
C ALA A 46 19.64 1.73 90.35
N ASP A 47 18.68 0.99 90.90
CA ASP A 47 17.84 0.00 90.23
C ASP A 47 16.36 0.42 90.15
N GLY A 48 16.00 1.63 90.56
CA GLY A 48 14.61 2.08 90.49
C GLY A 48 14.28 3.29 91.36
N ILE A 49 13.03 3.75 91.27
CA ILE A 49 12.50 4.84 92.07
C ILE A 49 11.50 4.26 93.06
N TYR A 50 11.72 4.52 94.34
CA TYR A 50 10.74 4.22 95.38
C TYR A 50 9.89 5.47 95.64
N ASP A 51 8.61 5.36 95.35
CA ASP A 51 7.62 6.38 95.67
C ASP A 51 7.29 6.28 97.17
N VAL A 52 7.73 7.28 97.94
CA VAL A 52 7.52 7.31 99.39
C VAL A 52 6.03 7.39 99.74
N LYS A 53 5.25 8.11 98.93
CA LYS A 53 3.82 8.33 99.14
C LYS A 53 3.02 7.06 98.89
N ASN A 54 3.36 6.32 97.84
CA ASN A 54 2.64 5.10 97.45
C ASN A 54 3.25 3.82 98.04
N GLY A 55 4.46 3.89 98.61
CA GLY A 55 5.14 2.75 99.23
C GLY A 55 5.55 1.66 98.25
N THR A 56 5.61 1.99 96.96
CA THR A 56 5.87 1.07 95.85
C THR A 56 7.21 1.36 95.22
N MET A 57 7.92 0.29 94.87
CA MET A 57 9.19 0.36 94.14
C MET A 57 8.89 0.14 92.67
N ASN A 58 9.25 1.10 91.81
CA ASN A 58 9.29 0.87 90.37
C ASN A 58 10.73 0.59 89.96
N TYR A 59 10.96 -0.62 89.43
CA TYR A 59 12.29 -1.03 89.00
C TYR A 59 12.55 -0.48 87.60
N THR A 60 13.78 -0.04 87.35
CA THR A 60 14.13 0.39 85.99
C THR A 60 14.11 -0.82 85.05
N PRO A 61 13.38 -0.78 83.92
CA PRO A 61 13.44 -1.82 82.92
C PRO A 61 14.88 -2.02 82.46
N VAL A 62 15.33 -3.25 82.25
CA VAL A 62 16.70 -3.54 81.81
C VAL A 62 16.65 -4.31 80.49
N ILE A 63 17.32 -3.78 79.47
CA ILE A 63 17.51 -4.49 78.19
C ILE A 63 18.38 -5.72 78.44
N THR A 64 17.99 -6.88 77.92
CA THR A 64 18.70 -8.16 78.09
C THR A 64 19.12 -8.81 76.78
N SER A 65 18.50 -8.44 75.66
CA SER A 65 18.95 -8.84 74.32
C SER A 65 20.35 -8.31 74.00
N ASN A 66 21.03 -8.97 73.08
CA ASN A 66 22.31 -8.55 72.52
C ASN A 66 23.42 -8.27 73.58
N GLY A 67 23.34 -8.96 74.72
CA GLY A 67 24.31 -8.83 75.83
C GLY A 67 23.89 -7.90 76.96
N GLY A 68 22.76 -7.17 76.83
CA GLY A 68 22.12 -6.40 77.90
C GLY A 68 22.93 -5.27 78.55
N GLY A 69 24.07 -4.90 77.96
CA GLY A 69 24.89 -3.76 78.39
C GLY A 69 24.50 -2.46 77.69
N ALA A 70 25.21 -1.37 78.00
CA ALA A 70 24.99 -0.07 77.37
C ALA A 70 25.24 -0.06 75.84
N ASN A 71 26.08 -0.98 75.35
CA ASN A 71 26.43 -1.12 73.95
C ASN A 71 26.27 -2.59 73.50
N ALA A 72 25.84 -2.80 72.26
CA ALA A 72 25.80 -4.08 71.58
C ALA A 72 26.35 -3.96 70.15
N ALA A 73 26.89 -5.06 69.62
CA ALA A 73 27.35 -5.15 68.23
C ALA A 73 26.74 -6.39 67.57
N LEU A 74 26.23 -6.24 66.36
CA LEU A 74 25.55 -7.29 65.59
C LEU A 74 26.06 -7.33 64.16
N ASN A 75 26.03 -8.50 63.54
CA ASN A 75 26.31 -8.68 62.12
C ASN A 75 25.04 -9.17 61.41
N VAL A 76 24.72 -8.58 60.27
CA VAL A 76 23.56 -8.95 59.43
C VAL A 76 24.04 -8.97 57.99
N ALA A 77 23.69 -10.01 57.22
CA ALA A 77 23.96 -10.02 55.78
C ALA A 77 23.18 -8.89 55.09
N GLU A 78 23.72 -8.37 54.00
CA GLU A 78 23.00 -7.41 53.16
C GLU A 78 21.78 -8.02 52.46
N ASN A 79 21.06 -7.20 51.69
CA ASN A 79 19.90 -7.63 50.89
C ASN A 79 18.73 -8.23 51.71
N GLN A 80 18.72 -8.00 53.03
CA GLN A 80 17.63 -8.33 53.95
C GLN A 80 17.34 -7.20 54.94
N THR A 81 16.08 -7.09 55.40
CA THR A 81 15.67 -6.00 56.31
C THR A 81 15.69 -6.38 57.80
N ALA A 82 15.69 -7.66 58.14
CA ALA A 82 15.61 -8.10 59.53
C ALA A 82 16.94 -7.94 60.27
N VAL A 83 16.93 -7.32 61.46
CA VAL A 83 18.14 -7.08 62.28
C VAL A 83 18.16 -7.97 63.51
N THR A 84 17.30 -7.69 64.49
CA THR A 84 17.23 -8.41 65.77
C THR A 84 15.90 -8.11 66.45
N THR A 85 15.65 -8.74 67.61
CA THR A 85 14.55 -8.38 68.50
C THR A 85 15.10 -7.89 69.83
N VAL A 86 14.78 -6.66 70.21
CA VAL A 86 15.16 -6.06 71.49
C VAL A 86 14.25 -6.59 72.59
N THR A 87 14.81 -7.26 73.59
CA THR A 87 14.07 -7.82 74.72
C THR A 87 14.54 -7.20 76.03
N ALA A 88 13.62 -6.96 76.95
CA ALA A 88 13.90 -6.33 78.24
C ALA A 88 13.08 -6.99 79.36
N VAL A 89 13.51 -6.80 80.60
CA VAL A 89 12.82 -7.30 81.81
C VAL A 89 12.64 -6.16 82.79
N ASP A 90 11.47 -6.11 83.43
CA ASP A 90 11.17 -5.22 84.55
C ASP A 90 10.72 -6.10 85.73
N ALA A 91 11.46 -6.01 86.84
CA ALA A 91 11.21 -6.83 88.03
C ALA A 91 9.92 -6.45 88.78
N GLY A 92 9.38 -5.24 88.56
CA GLY A 92 8.12 -4.77 89.12
C GLY A 92 6.89 -5.18 88.30
N GLY A 93 7.09 -5.58 87.04
CA GLY A 93 6.04 -6.05 86.13
C GLY A 93 5.14 -4.93 85.61
N GLY A 94 5.62 -4.13 84.67
CA GLY A 94 4.88 -3.13 83.90
C GLY A 94 4.84 -3.39 82.38
N THR A 95 4.01 -2.64 81.65
CA THR A 95 3.99 -2.68 80.17
C THR A 95 5.22 -1.97 79.63
N LEU A 96 6.03 -2.68 78.84
CA LEU A 96 7.22 -2.13 78.20
C LEU A 96 6.90 -1.60 76.81
N THR A 97 7.44 -0.43 76.49
CA THR A 97 7.35 0.18 75.16
C THR A 97 8.74 0.40 74.59
N PHE A 98 8.94 -0.08 73.36
CA PHE A 98 10.21 0.04 72.65
C PHE A 98 10.17 1.21 71.67
N SER A 99 11.28 1.94 71.58
CA SER A 99 11.43 3.08 70.68
C SER A 99 12.88 3.25 70.26
N ILE A 100 13.10 3.86 69.10
CA ILE A 100 14.40 4.36 68.69
C ILE A 100 14.50 5.82 69.18
N VAL A 101 15.55 6.15 69.92
CA VAL A 101 15.70 7.47 70.57
C VAL A 101 16.92 8.25 70.11
N GLY A 102 17.75 7.66 69.27
CA GLY A 102 18.94 8.29 68.73
C GLY A 102 19.80 7.29 67.99
N GLY A 103 21.08 7.63 67.83
CA GLY A 103 21.98 6.96 66.91
C GLY A 103 22.05 7.73 65.59
N ALA A 104 23.19 7.64 64.92
CA ALA A 104 23.43 8.39 63.69
C ALA A 104 22.51 7.92 62.55
N ASP A 105 22.08 6.65 62.59
CA ASP A 105 21.28 5.99 61.54
C ASP A 105 19.83 5.73 61.93
N ALA A 106 19.36 6.33 63.03
CA ALA A 106 18.03 6.11 63.58
C ALA A 106 16.90 6.16 62.54
N ALA A 107 17.00 7.06 61.56
CA ALA A 107 15.99 7.25 60.52
C ALA A 107 15.87 6.09 59.52
N LYS A 108 16.82 5.15 59.49
CA LYS A 108 16.85 3.99 58.59
C LYS A 108 16.26 2.73 59.21
N PHE A 109 15.89 2.80 60.48
CA PHE A 109 15.33 1.69 61.22
C PHE A 109 13.89 1.96 61.64
N THR A 110 13.16 0.86 61.79
CA THR A 110 11.91 0.81 62.52
C THR A 110 12.06 -0.18 63.65
N ILE A 111 11.40 0.11 64.77
CA ILE A 111 11.22 -0.84 65.86
C ILE A 111 9.74 -0.99 66.15
N ASP A 112 9.27 -2.23 66.20
CA ASP A 112 7.91 -2.51 66.66
C ASP A 112 7.83 -2.22 68.17
N SER A 113 6.92 -1.32 68.56
CA SER A 113 6.88 -0.77 69.92
C SER A 113 6.43 -1.77 70.99
N VAL A 114 5.87 -2.91 70.59
CA VAL A 114 5.34 -3.95 71.47
C VAL A 114 6.27 -5.16 71.53
N THR A 115 6.75 -5.61 70.37
CA THR A 115 7.57 -6.83 70.23
C THR A 115 9.06 -6.55 70.32
N GLY A 116 9.49 -5.31 70.09
CA GLY A 116 10.91 -4.92 70.04
C GLY A 116 11.63 -5.37 68.77
N ALA A 117 10.92 -5.87 67.75
CA ALA A 117 11.52 -6.26 66.48
C ALA A 117 12.13 -5.04 65.78
N LEU A 118 13.44 -5.04 65.61
CA LEU A 118 14.22 -4.00 64.93
C LEU A 118 14.51 -4.45 63.50
N SER A 119 14.22 -3.59 62.53
CA SER A 119 14.45 -3.84 61.11
C SER A 119 14.92 -2.59 60.39
N PHE A 120 15.68 -2.76 59.31
CA PHE A 120 15.90 -1.70 58.33
C PHE A 120 14.60 -1.39 57.56
N ILE A 121 14.43 -0.13 57.15
CA ILE A 121 13.30 0.29 56.30
C ILE A 121 13.50 -0.18 54.85
N ALA A 122 14.73 -0.09 54.36
CA ALA A 122 15.17 -0.63 53.07
C ALA A 122 16.31 -1.62 53.32
N PRO A 123 16.38 -2.76 52.59
CA PRO A 123 17.53 -3.65 52.69
C PRO A 123 18.83 -2.85 52.49
N PRO A 124 19.83 -3.01 53.36
CA PRO A 124 21.13 -2.44 53.11
C PRO A 124 21.81 -3.21 51.96
N ASP A 125 22.68 -2.49 51.26
CA ASP A 125 23.55 -2.97 50.18
C ASP A 125 24.95 -2.58 50.62
N PHE A 126 25.85 -3.57 50.71
CA PHE A 126 27.17 -3.44 51.30
C PHE A 126 28.11 -2.61 50.40
N GLU A 127 27.96 -2.72 49.09
CA GLU A 127 28.70 -1.99 48.06
C GLU A 127 28.30 -0.51 48.04
N THR A 128 27.05 -0.21 48.41
CA THR A 128 26.48 1.14 48.44
C THR A 128 25.96 1.51 49.83
N PRO A 129 26.85 1.61 50.84
CA PRO A 129 26.48 1.88 52.22
C PRO A 129 25.74 3.20 52.31
N THR A 130 24.51 3.12 52.81
CA THR A 130 23.71 4.33 53.03
C THR A 130 23.92 4.91 54.42
N ASP A 131 24.59 4.18 55.35
CA ASP A 131 24.88 4.56 56.75
C ASP A 131 25.49 5.97 56.91
N ASN A 132 25.32 6.57 58.08
CA ASN A 132 25.96 7.82 58.42
C ASN A 132 27.42 7.56 58.75
N GLY A 133 28.27 7.65 57.73
CA GLY A 133 29.68 7.35 57.83
C GLY A 133 30.21 6.61 56.60
N GLY A 134 29.32 5.95 55.86
CA GLY A 134 29.64 5.13 54.70
C GLY A 134 30.54 3.96 55.05
N ASN A 135 30.44 3.43 56.27
CA ASN A 135 31.36 2.44 56.82
C ASN A 135 30.72 1.05 57.04
N ASN A 136 29.51 0.83 56.54
CA ASN A 136 28.71 -0.39 56.72
C ASN A 136 28.37 -0.70 58.20
N VAL A 137 28.52 0.27 59.10
CA VAL A 137 28.13 0.17 60.51
C VAL A 137 27.02 1.17 60.79
N TYR A 138 25.82 0.64 60.95
CA TYR A 138 24.63 1.44 61.23
C TYR A 138 24.42 1.57 62.73
N ASP A 139 24.49 2.81 63.23
CA ASP A 139 24.40 3.11 64.67
C ASP A 139 22.99 3.54 65.07
N VAL A 140 22.33 2.74 65.93
CA VAL A 140 20.99 3.03 66.46
C VAL A 140 20.96 2.91 67.97
N ILE A 141 20.32 3.85 68.65
CA ILE A 141 20.08 3.81 70.10
C ILE A 141 18.63 3.46 70.33
N VAL A 142 18.40 2.27 70.88
CA VAL A 142 17.07 1.80 71.27
C VAL A 142 16.82 2.10 72.74
N LYS A 143 15.56 2.36 73.08
CA LYS A 143 15.08 2.61 74.43
C LYS A 143 13.93 1.68 74.74
N VAL A 144 13.93 1.13 75.95
CA VAL A 144 12.75 0.53 76.56
C VAL A 144 12.30 1.39 77.73
N SER A 145 10.99 1.62 77.87
CA SER A 145 10.42 2.37 78.99
C SER A 145 9.12 1.77 79.48
N ASP A 146 8.93 1.86 80.79
CA ASP A 146 7.67 1.56 81.49
C ASP A 146 6.72 2.79 81.60
N GLY A 147 7.12 3.94 81.04
CA GLY A 147 6.42 5.22 81.12
C GLY A 147 6.93 6.17 82.20
N THR A 148 7.78 5.72 83.12
CA THR A 148 8.39 6.53 84.19
C THR A 148 9.92 6.46 84.19
N THR A 149 10.48 5.27 84.08
CA THR A 149 11.93 5.02 83.98
C THR A 149 12.25 4.32 82.67
N PHE A 150 13.53 4.28 82.33
CA PHE A 150 13.97 3.74 81.05
C PHE A 150 15.40 3.22 81.10
N ASP A 151 15.70 2.34 80.16
CA ASP A 151 17.04 1.90 79.83
C ASP A 151 17.27 2.05 78.32
N THR A 152 18.51 2.31 77.96
CA THR A 152 18.93 2.55 76.57
C THR A 152 20.13 1.69 76.23
N GLN A 153 20.12 1.14 75.02
CA GLN A 153 21.25 0.40 74.47
C GLN A 153 21.60 0.99 73.11
N ALA A 154 22.86 1.38 72.92
CA ALA A 154 23.40 1.68 71.60
C ALA A 154 23.74 0.36 70.90
N ILE A 155 23.25 0.17 69.69
CA ILE A 155 23.50 -1.02 68.87
C ILE A 155 24.23 -0.56 67.61
N ALA A 156 25.41 -1.12 67.39
CA ALA A 156 26.16 -0.99 66.15
C ALA A 156 25.89 -2.22 65.28
N ILE A 157 25.19 -2.04 64.17
CA ILE A 157 24.87 -3.12 63.22
C ILE A 157 25.86 -3.06 62.06
N THR A 158 26.76 -4.03 62.01
CA THR A 158 27.67 -4.21 60.87
C THR A 158 26.95 -5.01 59.79
N VAL A 159 26.73 -4.41 58.63
CA VAL A 159 26.26 -5.12 57.45
C VAL A 159 27.43 -5.91 56.87
N THR A 160 27.21 -7.18 56.56
CA THR A 160 28.22 -8.06 55.98
C THR A 160 27.86 -8.41 54.54
N ASP A 161 28.86 -8.29 53.68
CA ASP A 161 28.92 -8.71 52.28
C ASP A 161 28.36 -10.13 52.04
N ALA A 162 27.58 -10.34 50.97
CA ALA A 162 26.97 -11.63 50.63
C ALA A 162 26.72 -11.90 49.11
N ASN A 163 27.73 -12.36 48.37
CA ASN A 163 27.67 -12.98 47.03
C ASN A 163 26.32 -12.89 46.26
N GLU A 164 26.25 -11.92 45.38
CA GLU A 164 25.20 -11.76 44.37
C GLU A 164 25.61 -12.36 43.02
N ALA A 165 24.63 -12.63 42.16
CA ALA A 165 24.91 -13.12 40.83
C ALA A 165 25.50 -12.02 39.94
N PRO A 166 26.29 -12.39 38.90
CA PRO A 166 26.65 -11.44 37.86
C PRO A 166 25.41 -10.78 37.26
N THR A 167 25.53 -9.52 36.88
CA THR A 167 24.38 -8.69 36.43
C THR A 167 24.40 -8.41 34.93
N ALA A 168 25.57 -8.48 34.29
CA ALA A 168 25.70 -8.27 32.85
C ALA A 168 26.96 -8.95 32.30
N ILE A 169 26.88 -9.39 31.04
CA ILE A 169 28.03 -9.81 30.23
C ILE A 169 28.05 -8.90 29.00
N SER A 170 29.20 -8.35 28.66
CA SER A 170 29.37 -7.55 27.44
C SER A 170 30.51 -8.09 26.59
N LEU A 171 30.36 -7.97 25.27
CA LEU A 171 31.33 -8.40 24.29
C LEU A 171 31.77 -7.18 23.47
N ALA A 172 33.07 -6.92 23.41
CA ALA A 172 33.62 -5.70 22.81
C ALA A 172 33.47 -5.64 21.27
N SER A 173 33.21 -6.76 20.61
CA SER A 173 32.97 -6.87 19.17
C SER A 173 32.17 -8.14 18.88
N THR A 174 31.27 -8.07 17.91
CA THR A 174 30.44 -9.19 17.44
C THR A 174 30.81 -9.64 16.02
N SER A 175 31.93 -9.16 15.48
CA SER A 175 32.46 -9.61 14.19
C SER A 175 33.78 -10.33 14.41
N VAL A 176 33.97 -11.45 13.72
CA VAL A 176 35.24 -12.17 13.68
C VAL A 176 36.27 -11.30 12.95
N GLY A 177 37.44 -11.09 13.57
CA GLY A 177 38.54 -10.32 12.96
C GLY A 177 39.10 -10.97 11.68
N ALA A 178 40.13 -10.35 11.08
CA ALA A 178 40.74 -10.83 9.85
C ALA A 178 41.34 -12.25 10.01
N GLY A 179 40.55 -13.26 9.62
CA GLY A 179 40.91 -14.69 9.64
C GLY A 179 39.84 -15.54 10.33
N ASN A 180 39.43 -16.63 9.70
CA ASN A 180 38.39 -17.51 10.22
C ASN A 180 38.94 -18.80 10.86
N GLY A 181 40.22 -18.84 11.22
CA GLY A 181 40.90 -19.99 11.82
C GLY A 181 40.83 -20.06 13.35
N ALA A 182 41.31 -21.18 13.90
CA ALA A 182 41.41 -21.39 15.35
C ALA A 182 42.23 -20.29 16.05
N GLY A 183 41.72 -19.76 17.15
CA GLY A 183 42.36 -18.72 17.97
C GLY A 183 42.12 -17.29 17.48
N THR A 184 41.32 -17.07 16.44
CA THR A 184 40.90 -15.70 16.09
C THR A 184 40.03 -15.15 17.22
N VAL A 185 40.42 -13.98 17.74
CA VAL A 185 39.65 -13.23 18.73
C VAL A 185 38.49 -12.51 18.05
N VAL A 186 37.27 -12.71 18.55
CA VAL A 186 36.05 -11.99 18.15
C VAL A 186 35.96 -10.67 18.91
N GLY A 187 36.09 -10.72 20.24
CA GLY A 187 36.02 -9.55 21.10
C GLY A 187 36.32 -9.87 22.57
N GLY A 188 36.70 -8.86 23.34
CA GLY A 188 36.90 -8.99 24.78
C GLY A 188 35.57 -9.19 25.52
N VAL A 189 35.55 -10.10 26.49
CA VAL A 189 34.40 -10.39 27.36
C VAL A 189 34.60 -9.69 28.70
N THR A 190 33.62 -8.87 29.11
CA THR A 190 33.59 -8.29 30.45
C THR A 190 32.31 -8.71 31.17
N VAL A 191 32.40 -8.87 32.48
CA VAL A 191 31.29 -9.27 33.35
C VAL A 191 31.17 -8.21 34.44
N SER A 192 29.95 -7.75 34.69
CA SER A 192 29.63 -6.87 35.83
C SER A 192 29.05 -7.72 36.94
N ASP A 193 29.59 -7.53 38.14
CA ASP A 193 29.26 -8.33 39.31
C ASP A 193 29.17 -7.39 40.52
N PRO A 194 28.08 -7.45 41.32
CA PRO A 194 27.89 -6.54 42.46
C PRO A 194 29.03 -6.61 43.46
N ASP A 195 29.50 -7.81 43.84
CA ASP A 195 30.60 -8.03 44.79
C ASP A 195 31.97 -7.57 44.27
N GLY A 196 32.03 -7.03 43.04
CA GLY A 196 33.27 -6.64 42.38
C GLY A 196 34.15 -7.84 42.04
N GLU A 197 33.56 -9.03 41.91
CA GLU A 197 34.31 -10.21 41.51
C GLU A 197 34.88 -10.02 40.10
N THR A 198 36.09 -10.51 39.88
CA THR A 198 36.80 -10.41 38.58
C THR A 198 37.07 -11.78 37.97
N SER A 199 36.80 -12.85 38.72
CA SER A 199 37.04 -14.23 38.33
C SER A 199 35.74 -14.92 38.03
N PHE A 200 35.58 -15.39 36.79
CA PHE A 200 34.37 -16.06 36.34
C PHE A 200 34.72 -17.32 35.58
N THR A 201 33.84 -18.30 35.65
CA THR A 201 33.85 -19.45 34.73
C THR A 201 32.80 -19.23 33.65
N PHE A 202 33.12 -19.65 32.42
CA PHE A 202 32.28 -19.39 31.26
C PHE A 202 31.80 -20.69 30.60
N ALA A 203 30.57 -20.66 30.11
CA ALA A 203 30.03 -21.63 29.17
C ALA A 203 29.51 -20.89 27.93
N VAL A 204 29.75 -21.46 26.75
CA VAL A 204 29.20 -20.96 25.48
C VAL A 204 28.26 -22.02 24.92
N THR A 205 27.02 -21.64 24.66
CA THR A 205 25.97 -22.52 24.14
C THR A 205 25.28 -21.89 22.93
N ASN A 206 24.56 -22.70 22.16
CA ASN A 206 23.68 -22.24 21.09
C ASN A 206 22.38 -21.70 21.68
N ALA A 207 21.50 -21.15 20.83
CA ALA A 207 20.19 -20.64 21.24
C ALA A 207 19.25 -21.70 21.88
N ASP A 208 19.53 -22.99 21.69
CA ASP A 208 18.80 -24.12 22.27
C ASP A 208 19.47 -24.72 23.52
N ASP A 209 20.42 -23.98 24.12
CA ASP A 209 21.26 -24.37 25.27
C ASP A 209 22.21 -25.56 25.03
N SER A 210 22.34 -26.05 23.79
CA SER A 210 23.35 -27.06 23.45
C SER A 210 24.77 -26.47 23.47
N PRO A 211 25.83 -27.22 23.84
CA PRO A 211 27.20 -26.71 23.80
C PRO A 211 27.58 -26.19 22.40
N ASN A 212 28.13 -24.98 22.32
CA ASN A 212 28.61 -24.44 21.06
C ASN A 212 29.97 -25.08 20.69
N ALA A 213 30.13 -25.48 19.43
CA ALA A 213 31.35 -26.14 18.95
C ALA A 213 32.40 -25.17 18.40
N ASP A 214 31.98 -23.96 18.03
CA ASP A 214 32.77 -23.00 17.25
C ASP A 214 33.50 -21.99 18.13
N PHE A 215 32.96 -21.69 19.32
CA PHE A 215 33.40 -20.60 20.17
C PHE A 215 33.75 -21.04 21.59
N VAL A 216 34.72 -20.35 22.17
CA VAL A 216 35.10 -20.49 23.57
C VAL A 216 35.47 -19.13 24.16
N VAL A 217 35.17 -18.91 25.44
CA VAL A 217 35.73 -17.79 26.20
C VAL A 217 37.05 -18.24 26.81
N THR A 218 38.14 -17.58 26.43
CA THR A 218 39.49 -17.82 26.98
C THR A 218 39.97 -16.59 27.75
N GLY A 219 41.16 -16.70 28.35
CA GLY A 219 41.79 -15.59 29.07
C GLY A 219 41.79 -15.78 30.58
N SER A 220 41.88 -14.67 31.29
CA SER A 220 42.01 -14.60 32.74
C SER A 220 41.28 -13.37 33.27
N PRO A 221 41.03 -13.25 34.59
CA PRO A 221 40.39 -12.09 35.19
C PRO A 221 40.91 -10.75 34.63
N GLY A 222 40.00 -9.93 34.08
CA GLY A 222 40.32 -8.63 33.46
C GLY A 222 40.78 -8.67 31.99
N ALA A 223 40.86 -9.84 31.37
CA ALA A 223 41.27 -10.03 29.97
C ALA A 223 40.62 -11.27 29.33
N TYR A 224 39.34 -11.54 29.64
CA TYR A 224 38.60 -12.59 28.94
C TYR A 224 38.30 -12.17 27.50
N GLN A 225 38.24 -13.14 26.59
CA GLN A 225 37.94 -12.90 25.19
C GLN A 225 37.23 -14.11 24.56
N LEU A 226 36.32 -13.83 23.64
CA LEU A 226 35.67 -14.85 22.82
C LEU A 226 36.57 -15.16 21.63
N GLU A 227 36.88 -16.45 21.42
CA GLU A 227 37.76 -16.93 20.36
C GLU A 227 37.12 -18.06 19.57
N LEU A 228 37.51 -18.20 18.29
CA LEU A 228 37.18 -19.35 17.47
C LEU A 228 37.98 -20.60 17.89
N LEU A 229 37.31 -21.74 17.97
CA LEU A 229 37.93 -23.02 18.33
C LEU A 229 38.57 -23.73 17.13
N HIS A 230 38.05 -23.48 15.92
CA HIS A 230 38.54 -24.03 14.67
C HIS A 230 38.24 -23.10 13.49
N HIS A 231 38.60 -23.55 12.28
CA HIS A 231 38.21 -22.88 11.05
C HIS A 231 36.69 -22.92 10.87
N VAL A 232 36.06 -21.79 10.57
CA VAL A 232 34.61 -21.69 10.31
C VAL A 232 34.34 -20.94 9.02
N ASP A 233 33.51 -21.52 8.15
CA ASP A 233 33.02 -20.86 6.94
C ASP A 233 31.56 -20.38 7.10
N GLU A 234 30.87 -20.87 8.13
CA GLU A 234 29.49 -20.53 8.48
C GLU A 234 29.38 -20.38 10.00
N LEU A 235 28.44 -19.55 10.46
CA LEU A 235 28.17 -19.30 11.89
C LEU A 235 26.70 -19.53 12.23
N PRO A 236 26.37 -19.94 13.47
CA PRO A 236 24.99 -20.01 13.94
C PRO A 236 24.36 -18.61 14.07
N ALA A 237 23.03 -18.52 13.99
CA ALA A 237 22.29 -17.25 14.08
C ALA A 237 22.56 -16.46 15.37
N SER A 238 22.77 -17.15 16.50
CA SER A 238 23.25 -16.53 17.75
C SER A 238 23.88 -17.57 18.68
N ILE A 239 24.67 -17.07 19.64
CA ILE A 239 25.26 -17.84 20.75
C ILE A 239 24.85 -17.23 22.08
N GLN A 240 24.90 -18.03 23.15
CA GLN A 240 24.72 -17.61 24.54
C GLN A 240 26.05 -17.75 25.28
N ILE A 241 26.41 -16.73 26.08
CA ILE A 241 27.54 -16.79 27.01
C ILE A 241 26.97 -16.75 28.43
N THR A 242 27.30 -17.76 29.23
CA THR A 242 26.99 -17.82 30.67
C THR A 242 28.25 -17.55 31.47
N ALA A 243 28.21 -16.57 32.36
CA ALA A 243 29.27 -16.29 33.35
C ALA A 243 28.80 -16.75 34.74
N THR A 244 29.64 -17.50 35.44
CA THR A 244 29.40 -17.96 36.82
C THR A 244 30.50 -17.45 37.74
N ASP A 245 30.10 -16.80 38.83
CA ASP A 245 30.97 -16.24 39.87
C ASP A 245 31.63 -17.34 40.73
N GLY A 246 32.45 -16.95 41.71
CA GLY A 246 33.12 -17.86 42.64
C GLY A 246 32.18 -18.51 43.65
N GLY A 247 31.03 -17.88 43.93
CA GLY A 247 29.94 -18.39 44.79
C GLY A 247 29.04 -19.42 44.12
N GLY A 248 29.10 -19.55 42.79
CA GLY A 248 28.31 -20.45 41.96
C GLY A 248 27.00 -19.84 41.41
N LEU A 249 26.76 -18.54 41.54
CA LEU A 249 25.63 -17.87 40.88
C LEU A 249 26.03 -17.42 39.47
N SER A 250 25.06 -17.31 38.56
CA SER A 250 25.34 -17.15 37.13
C SER A 250 24.37 -16.24 36.39
N HIS A 251 24.86 -15.62 35.32
CA HIS A 251 24.09 -14.82 34.37
C HIS A 251 24.36 -15.28 32.93
N THR A 252 23.36 -15.19 32.05
CA THR A 252 23.49 -15.59 30.63
C THR A 252 23.04 -14.48 29.70
N GLN A 253 23.81 -14.23 28.64
CA GLN A 253 23.55 -13.18 27.64
C GLN A 253 23.73 -13.72 26.22
N SER A 254 22.83 -13.34 25.30
CA SER A 254 22.86 -13.72 23.89
C SER A 254 23.64 -12.74 23.02
N PHE A 255 24.38 -13.23 22.02
CA PHE A 255 25.14 -12.45 21.03
C PHE A 255 24.99 -13.04 19.63
N ALA A 256 24.86 -12.20 18.60
CA ALA A 256 24.92 -12.62 17.19
C ALA A 256 26.32 -12.32 16.64
N ILE A 257 27.03 -13.33 16.12
CA ILE A 257 28.41 -13.19 15.63
C ILE A 257 28.45 -13.30 14.11
N THR A 258 29.20 -12.43 13.44
CA THR A 258 29.32 -12.40 11.96
C THR A 258 30.76 -12.59 11.46
N LEU A 259 30.92 -13.06 10.23
CA LEU A 259 32.21 -13.15 9.53
C LEU A 259 32.50 -11.89 8.67
N PRO A 260 33.78 -11.53 8.44
CA PRO A 260 34.15 -10.36 7.62
C PRO A 260 34.02 -10.63 6.11
N ALA A 261 33.89 -9.57 5.31
CA ALA A 261 33.97 -9.63 3.85
C ALA A 261 35.41 -9.96 3.39
N LYS A 262 35.55 -10.69 2.29
CA LYS A 262 36.83 -11.17 1.75
C LYS A 262 37.06 -10.61 0.35
N LEU A 263 38.28 -10.18 0.03
CA LEU A 263 38.66 -9.74 -1.31
C LEU A 263 39.55 -10.80 -1.97
N TYR A 264 39.24 -11.19 -3.19
CA TYR A 264 39.96 -12.16 -3.98
C TYR A 264 40.57 -11.54 -5.24
N ASP A 265 41.57 -12.23 -5.78
CA ASP A 265 42.09 -11.92 -7.11
C ASP A 265 41.04 -12.11 -8.20
N THR A 266 41.36 -11.62 -9.40
CA THR A 266 40.47 -11.63 -10.56
C THR A 266 39.95 -13.02 -10.98
N ASN A 267 40.63 -14.08 -10.55
CA ASN A 267 40.22 -15.44 -10.91
C ASN A 267 39.47 -16.14 -9.76
N HIS A 268 39.12 -15.45 -8.68
CA HIS A 268 38.51 -16.05 -7.49
C HIS A 268 39.37 -17.19 -6.89
N THR A 269 40.71 -17.07 -6.95
CA THR A 269 41.62 -18.13 -6.48
C THR A 269 42.48 -17.75 -5.29
N THR A 270 42.81 -16.46 -5.14
CA THR A 270 43.72 -16.00 -4.10
C THR A 270 43.05 -14.95 -3.22
N LEU A 271 42.94 -15.21 -1.92
CA LEU A 271 42.51 -14.21 -0.94
C LEU A 271 43.57 -13.10 -0.85
N LEU A 272 43.19 -11.87 -1.19
CA LEU A 272 44.01 -10.66 -1.12
C LEU A 272 43.89 -9.95 0.22
N GLY A 273 42.74 -10.07 0.90
CA GLY A 273 42.51 -9.45 2.21
C GLY A 273 41.14 -9.78 2.82
N SER A 274 40.98 -9.42 4.10
CA SER A 274 39.72 -9.54 4.85
C SER A 274 39.35 -8.20 5.48
N TYR A 275 38.07 -7.84 5.42
CA TYR A 275 37.53 -6.52 5.73
C TYR A 275 36.31 -6.62 6.63
N SER A 276 36.20 -5.74 7.63
CA SER A 276 35.08 -5.75 8.59
C SER A 276 33.76 -5.27 8.00
N THR A 277 33.77 -4.60 6.85
CA THR A 277 32.56 -4.12 6.15
C THR A 277 32.71 -4.31 4.65
N ILE A 278 31.58 -4.33 3.93
CA ILE A 278 31.55 -4.45 2.47
C ILE A 278 32.16 -3.19 1.85
N GLN A 279 31.85 -2.00 2.36
CA GLN A 279 32.43 -0.75 1.85
C GLN A 279 33.97 -0.75 1.95
N ALA A 280 34.53 -1.24 3.07
CA ALA A 280 35.98 -1.29 3.22
C ALA A 280 36.65 -2.25 2.22
N ALA A 281 35.98 -3.36 1.87
CA ALA A 281 36.43 -4.25 0.81
C ALA A 281 36.35 -3.57 -0.56
N VAL A 282 35.24 -2.87 -0.85
CA VAL A 282 35.05 -2.08 -2.07
C VAL A 282 36.13 -1.03 -2.21
N ASP A 283 36.42 -0.24 -1.18
CA ASP A 283 37.44 0.81 -1.21
C ASP A 283 38.83 0.26 -1.60
N ALA A 284 39.18 -0.91 -1.06
CA ALA A 284 40.46 -1.56 -1.33
C ALA A 284 40.52 -2.30 -2.68
N ALA A 285 39.36 -2.66 -3.24
CA ALA A 285 39.30 -3.42 -4.48
C ALA A 285 39.81 -2.61 -5.69
N GLY A 286 40.42 -3.27 -6.66
CA GLY A 286 40.69 -2.74 -7.99
C GLY A 286 39.75 -3.35 -9.04
N ALA A 287 39.97 -2.97 -10.30
CA ALA A 287 39.26 -3.52 -11.44
C ALA A 287 39.37 -5.05 -11.52
N ASN A 288 38.31 -5.70 -11.96
CA ASN A 288 38.18 -7.15 -12.14
C ASN A 288 38.47 -7.96 -10.88
N GLN A 289 38.20 -7.46 -9.67
CA GLN A 289 38.35 -8.26 -8.45
C GLN A 289 37.00 -8.83 -7.99
N LEU A 290 37.05 -9.81 -7.09
CA LEU A 290 35.86 -10.37 -6.45
C LEU A 290 35.87 -10.04 -4.96
N ILE A 291 34.76 -9.51 -4.47
CA ILE A 291 34.46 -9.43 -3.04
C ILE A 291 33.47 -10.54 -2.72
N SER A 292 33.89 -11.45 -1.85
CA SER A 292 33.10 -12.59 -1.37
C SER A 292 32.62 -12.30 0.06
N ILE A 293 31.31 -12.41 0.29
CA ILE A 293 30.67 -11.98 1.55
C ILE A 293 30.07 -13.19 2.26
N ALA A 294 30.47 -13.40 3.51
CA ALA A 294 29.94 -14.50 4.33
C ALA A 294 28.55 -14.16 4.90
N SER A 295 27.84 -15.17 5.41
CA SER A 295 26.50 -14.98 5.97
C SER A 295 26.48 -13.93 7.09
N GLY A 296 25.49 -13.05 7.05
CA GLY A 296 25.29 -12.02 8.06
C GLY A 296 24.46 -10.84 7.59
N THR A 297 24.14 -9.96 8.54
CA THR A 297 23.44 -8.70 8.28
C THR A 297 24.40 -7.52 8.34
N TYR A 298 24.51 -6.76 7.25
CA TYR A 298 25.39 -5.62 7.06
C TYR A 298 24.57 -4.34 6.95
N ALA A 299 24.58 -3.52 8.01
CA ALA A 299 23.85 -2.25 8.04
C ALA A 299 24.75 -1.09 7.56
N GLU A 300 24.92 -0.95 6.25
CA GLU A 300 25.77 0.07 5.62
C GLU A 300 25.24 0.49 4.22
N GLN A 301 25.75 1.60 3.68
CA GLN A 301 25.62 1.93 2.24
C GLN A 301 26.91 1.49 1.54
N VAL A 302 26.78 0.85 0.37
CA VAL A 302 27.90 0.38 -0.45
C VAL A 302 28.00 1.23 -1.72
N ILE A 303 29.12 1.91 -1.93
CA ILE A 303 29.37 2.84 -3.03
C ILE A 303 30.57 2.34 -3.82
N VAL A 304 30.31 1.88 -5.04
CA VAL A 304 31.32 1.53 -6.06
C VAL A 304 31.45 2.73 -6.99
N SER A 305 32.59 3.43 -6.94
CA SER A 305 32.76 4.68 -7.70
C SER A 305 34.04 4.72 -8.52
N GLY A 306 33.88 5.06 -9.80
CA GLY A 306 34.92 5.35 -10.77
C GLY A 306 35.48 4.13 -11.49
N HIS A 307 35.99 4.37 -12.69
CA HIS A 307 36.56 3.35 -13.59
C HIS A 307 37.76 2.56 -13.03
N GLY A 308 38.25 2.91 -11.83
CA GLY A 308 39.18 2.05 -11.10
C GLY A 308 38.55 0.74 -10.60
N LYS A 309 37.22 0.61 -10.71
CA LYS A 309 36.41 -0.52 -10.25
C LYS A 309 35.79 -1.33 -11.40
N ASP A 310 36.18 -1.09 -12.64
CA ASP A 310 35.59 -1.80 -13.80
C ASP A 310 35.74 -3.32 -13.65
N GLY A 311 34.68 -4.09 -13.90
CA GLY A 311 34.69 -5.56 -13.75
C GLY A 311 34.60 -6.07 -12.31
N LEU A 312 34.37 -5.19 -11.31
CA LEU A 312 34.27 -5.61 -9.90
C LEU A 312 33.03 -6.50 -9.70
N THR A 313 33.22 -7.64 -9.03
CA THR A 313 32.12 -8.51 -8.59
C THR A 313 31.97 -8.43 -7.08
N ILE A 314 30.74 -8.31 -6.58
CA ILE A 314 30.38 -8.39 -5.17
C ILE A 314 29.36 -9.52 -5.03
N GLN A 315 29.73 -10.60 -4.36
CA GLN A 315 28.91 -11.81 -4.30
C GLN A 315 28.91 -12.42 -2.90
N ALA A 316 27.82 -13.09 -2.52
CA ALA A 316 27.83 -13.93 -1.33
C ALA A 316 28.73 -15.18 -1.52
N ASP A 317 29.32 -15.66 -0.42
CA ASP A 317 29.95 -16.97 -0.37
C ASP A 317 28.90 -18.04 -0.74
N ALA A 318 29.31 -19.13 -1.40
CA ALA A 318 28.38 -20.17 -1.84
C ALA A 318 27.57 -20.73 -0.65
N GLY A 319 26.23 -20.59 -0.71
CA GLY A 319 25.31 -21.01 0.35
C GLY A 319 25.15 -20.01 1.50
N ALA A 320 25.81 -18.86 1.46
CA ALA A 320 25.66 -17.82 2.45
C ALA A 320 24.36 -17.02 2.27
N THR A 321 23.83 -16.48 3.36
CA THR A 321 22.72 -15.52 3.34
C THR A 321 23.24 -14.16 3.78
N VAL A 322 23.30 -13.21 2.84
CA VAL A 322 23.88 -11.88 3.05
C VAL A 322 22.79 -10.83 2.97
N ASP A 323 22.47 -10.21 4.11
CA ASP A 323 21.47 -9.15 4.19
C ASP A 323 22.14 -7.78 4.27
N ILE A 324 22.10 -7.00 3.20
CA ILE A 324 22.50 -5.59 3.19
C ILE A 324 21.26 -4.77 3.54
N VAL A 325 21.25 -4.18 4.74
CA VAL A 325 20.09 -3.48 5.27
C VAL A 325 20.33 -1.99 5.40
N ALA A 326 19.29 -1.19 5.20
CA ALA A 326 19.40 0.26 5.32
C ALA A 326 19.98 0.67 6.69
N PRO A 327 21.03 1.52 6.75
CA PRO A 327 21.50 2.11 8.01
C PRO A 327 20.48 3.11 8.57
N LEU A 328 20.73 3.63 9.78
CA LEU A 328 19.77 4.53 10.46
C LEU A 328 19.57 5.83 9.66
N ASP A 329 20.66 6.33 9.07
CA ASP A 329 20.69 7.50 8.22
C ASP A 329 21.10 7.06 6.81
N VAL A 330 20.19 7.16 5.83
CA VAL A 330 20.48 6.88 4.43
C VAL A 330 20.75 8.20 3.72
N THR A 331 21.99 8.37 3.24
CA THR A 331 22.45 9.63 2.64
C THR A 331 22.49 9.57 1.11
N GLN A 332 22.59 10.75 0.48
CA GLN A 332 22.68 10.85 -0.97
C GLN A 332 24.00 10.27 -1.46
N THR A 333 23.91 9.34 -2.40
CA THR A 333 25.05 8.67 -3.03
C THR A 333 25.31 9.17 -4.45
N ALA A 334 24.27 9.58 -5.17
CA ALA A 334 24.38 10.09 -6.55
C ALA A 334 23.30 11.13 -6.88
N THR A 335 23.36 11.69 -8.08
CA THR A 335 22.31 12.56 -8.65
C THR A 335 21.85 11.99 -9.99
N SER A 336 20.54 11.81 -10.15
CA SER A 336 19.90 11.32 -11.37
C SER A 336 20.11 12.27 -12.55
N SER A 337 19.94 11.78 -13.78
CA SER A 337 20.01 12.62 -14.99
C SER A 337 18.95 13.73 -15.01
N SER A 338 17.83 13.53 -14.31
CA SER A 338 16.80 14.55 -14.08
C SER A 338 17.09 15.50 -12.90
N GLY A 339 18.29 15.46 -12.32
CA GLY A 339 18.72 16.34 -11.22
C GLY A 339 18.17 15.97 -9.83
N ARG A 340 17.71 14.74 -9.62
CA ARG A 340 17.13 14.29 -8.34
C ARG A 340 18.18 13.56 -7.52
N ALA A 341 18.15 13.70 -6.19
CA ALA A 341 19.04 12.95 -5.31
C ALA A 341 18.72 11.45 -5.36
N ILE A 342 19.75 10.60 -5.44
CA ILE A 342 19.67 9.14 -5.34
C ILE A 342 20.27 8.74 -3.98
N ASN A 343 19.47 8.12 -3.14
CA ASN A 343 19.85 7.64 -1.81
C ASN A 343 19.63 6.12 -1.84
N ALA A 344 20.69 5.38 -2.17
CA ALA A 344 20.60 3.94 -2.38
C ALA A 344 21.37 3.16 -1.32
N LEU A 345 20.99 1.90 -1.10
CA LEU A 345 21.77 0.98 -0.26
C LEU A 345 23.03 0.55 -0.98
N ILE A 346 22.94 0.29 -2.28
CA ILE A 346 24.09 0.03 -3.16
C ILE A 346 24.06 1.00 -4.33
N THR A 347 25.18 1.68 -4.59
CA THR A 347 25.32 2.60 -5.72
C THR A 347 26.58 2.29 -6.51
N VAL A 348 26.43 2.11 -7.82
CA VAL A 348 27.52 2.04 -8.79
C VAL A 348 27.53 3.33 -9.60
N ILE A 349 28.68 4.01 -9.66
CA ILE A 349 28.82 5.33 -10.28
C ILE A 349 30.07 5.36 -11.16
N ASP A 350 29.91 5.70 -12.44
CA ASP A 350 31.02 5.87 -13.39
C ASP A 350 31.98 4.65 -13.40
N ALA A 351 31.42 3.44 -13.36
CA ALA A 351 32.16 2.18 -13.38
C ALA A 351 31.47 1.19 -14.33
N ASP A 352 32.26 0.45 -15.08
CA ASP A 352 31.77 -0.46 -16.11
C ASP A 352 31.80 -1.91 -15.64
N ASP A 353 30.84 -2.71 -16.10
CA ASP A 353 30.79 -4.17 -15.86
C ASP A 353 30.85 -4.56 -14.36
N VAL A 354 30.11 -3.85 -13.50
CA VAL A 354 30.04 -4.18 -12.06
C VAL A 354 28.92 -5.17 -11.80
N HIS A 355 29.24 -6.29 -11.16
CA HIS A 355 28.32 -7.41 -10.93
C HIS A 355 27.97 -7.56 -9.45
N LEU A 356 26.68 -7.68 -9.13
CA LEU A 356 26.18 -7.98 -7.78
C LEU A 356 25.45 -9.35 -7.81
N GLY A 357 25.82 -10.27 -6.92
CA GLY A 357 25.32 -11.65 -6.96
C GLY A 357 24.92 -12.23 -5.59
N ASP A 358 23.80 -12.95 -5.53
CA ASP A 358 23.38 -13.73 -4.36
C ASP A 358 23.20 -12.87 -3.08
N LEU A 359 22.58 -11.69 -3.19
CA LEU A 359 22.44 -10.72 -2.08
C LEU A 359 20.97 -10.47 -1.75
N ASN A 360 20.68 -10.25 -0.46
CA ASN A 360 19.41 -9.65 -0.01
C ASN A 360 19.63 -8.17 0.31
N VAL A 361 18.86 -7.27 -0.30
CA VAL A 361 18.93 -5.83 -0.09
C VAL A 361 17.60 -5.33 0.50
N ASP A 362 17.60 -4.98 1.79
CA ASP A 362 16.38 -4.59 2.49
C ASP A 362 16.42 -3.14 2.97
N GLY A 363 15.53 -2.32 2.43
CA GLY A 363 15.33 -0.93 2.84
C GLY A 363 14.75 -0.77 4.24
N LEU A 364 14.29 -1.85 4.90
CA LEU A 364 13.67 -1.86 6.24
C LEU A 364 12.47 -0.89 6.38
N GLY A 365 11.88 -0.47 5.27
CA GLY A 365 10.83 0.55 5.27
C GLY A 365 11.33 1.93 5.72
N ARG A 366 12.59 2.29 5.49
CA ARG A 366 13.21 3.53 5.99
C ARG A 366 13.15 4.72 5.01
N ALA A 367 12.27 4.71 4.01
CA ALA A 367 12.23 5.79 3.01
C ALA A 367 11.97 7.20 3.60
N ASN A 368 11.37 7.29 4.80
CA ASN A 368 11.15 8.55 5.51
C ASN A 368 12.41 9.13 6.21
N THR A 369 13.51 8.37 6.24
CA THR A 369 14.80 8.80 6.82
C THR A 369 15.72 9.46 5.79
N VAL A 370 15.28 9.55 4.53
CA VAL A 370 16.09 10.04 3.41
C VAL A 370 16.10 11.57 3.35
N ASP A 371 17.30 12.15 3.30
CA ASP A 371 17.50 13.60 3.22
C ASP A 371 17.14 14.18 1.83
N GLY A 372 16.32 15.23 1.83
CA GLY A 372 16.11 16.12 0.68
C GLY A 372 14.70 16.12 0.07
N PRO A 373 14.15 17.28 -0.34
CA PRO A 373 12.84 17.34 -0.98
C PRO A 373 12.88 16.62 -2.33
N SER A 374 12.08 15.56 -2.50
CA SER A 374 12.00 14.74 -3.73
C SER A 374 13.19 13.80 -4.00
N ALA A 375 13.90 13.36 -2.98
CA ALA A 375 14.97 12.34 -3.09
C ALA A 375 14.41 10.94 -3.43
N ASN A 376 15.09 10.19 -4.30
CA ASN A 376 14.78 8.79 -4.56
C ASN A 376 15.39 7.90 -3.46
N PHE A 377 14.59 7.01 -2.87
CA PHE A 377 15.07 5.94 -2.00
C PHE A 377 15.17 4.66 -2.82
N VAL A 378 16.39 4.14 -3.00
CA VAL A 378 16.66 3.07 -3.96
C VAL A 378 17.28 1.86 -3.26
N GLY A 379 16.91 0.65 -3.66
CA GLY A 379 17.66 -0.55 -3.23
C GLY A 379 19.05 -0.54 -3.87
N VAL A 380 19.09 -0.70 -5.19
CA VAL A 380 20.32 -0.71 -5.99
C VAL A 380 20.26 0.33 -7.10
N ALA A 381 21.28 1.17 -7.21
CA ALA A 381 21.38 2.22 -8.22
C ALA A 381 22.64 2.09 -9.08
N TYR A 382 22.48 2.19 -10.40
CA TYR A 382 23.55 2.35 -11.38
C TYR A 382 23.43 3.74 -12.01
N ARG A 383 24.47 4.57 -11.87
CA ARG A 383 24.51 5.94 -12.41
C ARG A 383 25.70 6.07 -13.36
N ASN A 384 25.43 6.25 -14.66
CA ASN A 384 26.47 6.21 -15.70
C ASN A 384 27.38 4.98 -15.55
N ALA A 385 26.76 3.83 -15.34
CA ALA A 385 27.45 2.60 -15.02
C ALA A 385 26.83 1.42 -15.78
N SER A 386 27.63 0.40 -16.03
CA SER A 386 27.20 -0.85 -16.66
C SER A 386 27.48 -2.07 -15.78
N GLY A 387 26.87 -3.21 -16.09
CA GLY A 387 26.98 -4.45 -15.31
C GLY A 387 25.61 -5.02 -15.00
N GLY A 388 25.39 -5.56 -13.79
CA GLY A 388 24.07 -6.11 -13.49
C GLY A 388 23.97 -6.91 -12.20
N LEU A 389 22.80 -7.54 -12.05
CA LEU A 389 22.40 -8.30 -10.87
C LEU A 389 22.15 -9.76 -11.24
N THR A 390 22.59 -10.69 -10.39
CA THR A 390 22.28 -12.12 -10.49
C THR A 390 21.75 -12.61 -9.15
N ASP A 391 20.52 -13.12 -9.11
CA ASP A 391 19.91 -13.67 -7.88
C ASP A 391 19.97 -12.70 -6.69
N VAL A 392 19.60 -11.43 -6.94
CA VAL A 392 19.53 -10.39 -5.91
C VAL A 392 18.07 -10.15 -5.51
N ASP A 393 17.76 -10.33 -4.23
CA ASP A 393 16.44 -10.09 -3.65
C ASP A 393 16.36 -8.71 -3.02
N ILE A 394 15.36 -7.91 -3.38
CA ILE A 394 15.21 -6.52 -2.92
C ILE A 394 13.86 -6.31 -2.26
N THR A 395 13.86 -5.86 -1.01
CA THR A 395 12.63 -5.62 -0.24
C THR A 395 12.65 -4.29 0.53
N GLY A 396 11.51 -3.90 1.09
CA GLY A 396 11.43 -2.82 2.07
C GLY A 396 11.78 -1.43 1.55
N ILE A 397 11.79 -1.23 0.22
CA ILE A 397 12.08 0.06 -0.42
C ILE A 397 10.82 0.93 -0.44
N ARG A 398 10.33 1.30 0.73
CA ARG A 398 9.07 2.06 0.92
C ARG A 398 9.06 2.87 2.21
N ASP A 399 8.12 3.80 2.33
CA ASP A 399 7.85 4.49 3.59
C ASP A 399 7.26 3.50 4.62
N PRO A 400 7.59 3.65 5.92
CA PRO A 400 6.90 2.91 6.95
C PRO A 400 5.47 3.46 7.02
N TYR A 401 4.45 2.58 7.03
CA TYR A 401 3.07 3.01 7.24
C TYR A 401 3.01 3.89 8.48
N ALA A 402 2.70 5.18 8.34
CA ALA A 402 2.59 6.06 9.49
C ALA A 402 1.46 5.53 10.39
N VAL A 403 1.83 4.99 11.55
CA VAL A 403 0.87 4.57 12.56
C VAL A 403 0.21 5.84 13.12
N GLY A 404 -1.01 6.15 12.68
CA GLY A 404 -1.94 6.98 13.46
C GLY A 404 -2.44 8.31 12.89
N THR A 405 -2.26 8.65 11.61
CA THR A 405 -2.96 9.81 11.00
C THR A 405 -3.87 9.39 9.86
N THR A 406 -5.09 8.98 10.21
CA THR A 406 -6.22 8.87 9.29
C THR A 406 -7.04 10.16 9.32
N VAL A 407 -7.33 10.74 8.16
CA VAL A 407 -8.49 11.63 7.97
C VAL A 407 -9.40 10.92 6.97
N GLY A 408 -10.54 10.41 7.41
CA GLY A 408 -11.51 9.74 6.53
C GLY A 408 -11.37 8.21 6.39
N GLY A 409 -10.41 7.58 7.07
CA GLY A 409 -10.22 6.12 7.00
C GLY A 409 -9.04 5.69 6.13
N ASP A 410 -8.50 6.59 5.31
CA ASP A 410 -7.28 6.32 4.53
C ASP A 410 -6.03 6.86 5.23
N PRO A 411 -4.92 6.08 5.27
CA PRO A 411 -3.65 6.55 5.80
C PRO A 411 -3.06 7.66 4.91
N LEU A 412 -2.75 8.81 5.51
CA LEU A 412 -2.01 9.90 4.87
C LEU A 412 -0.56 9.47 4.59
N VAL A 413 -0.31 8.94 3.39
CA VAL A 413 1.03 9.00 2.79
C VAL A 413 1.12 10.37 2.11
N SER A 414 1.98 11.25 2.62
CA SER A 414 2.23 12.57 2.05
C SER A 414 2.92 12.45 0.68
N GLY A 415 2.16 12.15 -0.37
CA GLY A 415 2.17 12.76 -1.72
C GLY A 415 3.46 13.04 -2.50
N ILE A 416 4.67 12.63 -2.08
CA ILE A 416 5.90 12.92 -2.83
C ILE A 416 6.80 11.67 -2.83
N GLN A 417 6.35 10.64 -3.55
CA GLN A 417 7.02 9.48 -4.19
C GLN A 417 8.48 9.16 -3.78
N ARG A 418 8.93 7.87 -3.77
CA ARG A 418 10.08 7.33 -4.60
C ARG A 418 10.79 6.09 -4.03
N GLY A 419 10.09 5.17 -3.38
CA GLY A 419 10.66 3.83 -3.24
C GLY A 419 10.85 3.15 -4.61
N VAL A 420 12.10 2.92 -5.03
CA VAL A 420 12.46 2.23 -6.28
C VAL A 420 13.37 1.05 -5.98
N GLY A 421 13.00 -0.18 -6.36
CA GLY A 421 13.86 -1.35 -6.12
C GLY A 421 15.22 -1.21 -6.78
N VAL A 422 15.23 -1.12 -8.12
CA VAL A 422 16.44 -0.94 -8.94
C VAL A 422 16.31 0.30 -9.81
N GLN A 423 17.35 1.12 -9.87
CA GLN A 423 17.40 2.27 -10.77
C GLN A 423 18.70 2.26 -11.60
N ALA A 424 18.62 2.10 -12.92
CA ALA A 424 19.73 2.38 -13.82
C ALA A 424 19.46 3.70 -14.57
N ASP A 425 20.33 4.69 -14.41
CA ASP A 425 20.14 6.02 -14.95
C ASP A 425 21.43 6.54 -15.58
N ASN A 426 21.47 6.51 -16.91
CA ASN A 426 22.67 6.81 -17.68
C ASN A 426 22.44 8.02 -18.58
N ASP A 427 23.48 8.79 -18.87
CA ASP A 427 23.43 9.93 -19.80
C ASP A 427 23.54 9.47 -21.26
N THR A 428 24.12 8.28 -21.47
CA THR A 428 24.25 7.57 -22.74
C THR A 428 23.77 6.12 -22.58
N LEU A 429 23.45 5.44 -23.68
CA LEU A 429 23.08 4.03 -23.65
C LEU A 429 24.22 3.17 -23.06
N LEU A 430 23.95 2.46 -21.96
CA LEU A 430 24.88 1.54 -21.30
C LEU A 430 24.19 0.21 -20.96
N ALA A 431 24.93 -0.88 -21.00
CA ALA A 431 24.41 -2.22 -20.74
C ALA A 431 24.08 -2.44 -19.27
N PHE A 432 22.91 -3.04 -19.00
CA PHE A 432 22.50 -3.47 -17.67
C PHE A 432 21.70 -4.77 -17.75
N TYR A 433 22.08 -5.76 -16.94
CA TYR A 433 21.35 -7.02 -16.87
C TYR A 433 20.78 -7.30 -15.47
N MET A 434 19.70 -8.07 -15.44
CA MET A 434 19.15 -8.66 -14.21
C MET A 434 18.72 -10.09 -14.53
N HIS A 435 19.36 -11.06 -13.88
CA HIS A 435 19.05 -12.48 -14.05
C HIS A 435 18.61 -13.09 -12.72
N GLY A 436 17.36 -13.55 -12.64
CA GLY A 436 16.81 -14.11 -11.40
C GLY A 436 16.55 -13.08 -10.29
N GLY A 437 16.45 -13.56 -9.06
CA GLY A 437 16.12 -12.75 -7.88
C GLY A 437 14.68 -12.22 -7.84
N SER A 438 14.39 -11.38 -6.86
CA SER A 438 13.05 -10.82 -6.65
C SER A 438 13.04 -9.36 -6.20
N ILE A 439 11.96 -8.64 -6.53
CA ILE A 439 11.71 -7.28 -6.04
C ILE A 439 10.30 -7.20 -5.46
N GLY A 440 10.22 -6.93 -4.16
CA GLY A 440 8.96 -6.77 -3.44
C GLY A 440 8.98 -5.54 -2.53
N GLY A 441 7.80 -5.12 -2.06
CA GLY A 441 7.71 -4.07 -1.05
C GLY A 441 8.28 -2.71 -1.48
N PHE A 442 8.18 -2.36 -2.76
CA PHE A 442 8.53 -1.05 -3.31
C PHE A 442 7.32 -0.10 -3.29
N GLN A 443 7.58 1.21 -3.35
CA GLN A 443 6.51 2.22 -3.25
C GLN A 443 6.00 2.73 -4.61
N LYS A 444 6.88 2.90 -5.60
CA LYS A 444 6.52 3.45 -6.92
C LYS A 444 6.86 2.49 -8.05
N ASN A 445 8.15 2.25 -8.28
CA ASN A 445 8.60 1.40 -9.36
C ASN A 445 9.40 0.22 -8.79
N ALA A 446 9.20 -1.00 -9.28
CA ALA A 446 10.13 -2.08 -8.95
C ALA A 446 11.48 -1.78 -9.62
N THR A 447 11.45 -1.42 -10.90
CA THR A 447 12.64 -0.95 -11.65
C THR A 447 12.39 0.34 -12.41
N SER A 448 13.46 1.13 -12.60
CA SER A 448 13.43 2.35 -13.40
C SER A 448 14.72 2.48 -14.22
N PHE A 449 14.59 2.34 -15.54
CA PHE A 449 15.70 2.36 -16.48
C PHE A 449 15.62 3.57 -17.41
N PHE A 450 16.75 4.28 -17.55
CA PHE A 450 16.87 5.42 -18.45
C PHE A 450 18.13 5.25 -19.30
N ARG A 451 17.96 5.23 -20.63
CA ARG A 451 19.06 5.06 -21.60
C ARG A 451 19.91 3.84 -21.24
N THR A 452 19.26 2.68 -21.20
CA THR A 452 19.88 1.42 -20.80
C THR A 452 19.69 0.36 -21.88
N ASP A 453 20.72 -0.41 -22.17
CA ASP A 453 20.61 -1.61 -23.02
C ASP A 453 20.36 -2.81 -22.11
N LEU A 454 19.13 -3.31 -22.14
CA LEU A 454 18.56 -4.16 -21.10
C LEU A 454 18.74 -5.65 -21.43
N ASP A 455 19.02 -6.44 -20.41
CA ASP A 455 18.91 -7.91 -20.43
C ASP A 455 18.27 -8.37 -19.11
N ILE A 456 16.94 -8.33 -19.05
CA ILE A 456 16.16 -8.62 -17.84
C ILE A 456 15.47 -9.97 -18.01
N ASP A 457 15.98 -11.00 -17.34
CA ASP A 457 15.51 -12.40 -17.49
C ASP A 457 15.20 -13.07 -16.14
N GLY A 458 14.02 -13.69 -16.05
CA GLY A 458 13.67 -14.56 -14.91
C GLY A 458 13.47 -13.86 -13.56
N VAL A 459 13.23 -12.54 -13.55
CA VAL A 459 13.02 -11.76 -12.32
C VAL A 459 11.60 -11.91 -11.81
N THR A 460 11.42 -12.06 -10.49
CA THR A 460 10.09 -12.04 -9.85
C THR A 460 9.79 -10.68 -9.23
N ILE A 461 8.71 -10.01 -9.66
CA ILE A 461 8.27 -8.72 -9.12
C ILE A 461 6.90 -8.88 -8.46
N THR A 462 6.78 -8.40 -7.22
CA THR A 462 5.53 -8.44 -6.46
C THR A 462 5.15 -7.05 -5.94
N GLY A 463 4.10 -6.48 -6.51
CA GLY A 463 3.49 -5.22 -6.10
C GLY A 463 2.68 -5.33 -4.80
N GLY A 464 2.15 -4.19 -4.35
CA GLY A 464 1.38 -4.10 -3.10
C GLY A 464 -0.12 -4.34 -3.23
N GLY A 465 -0.60 -4.67 -4.42
CA GLY A 465 -2.02 -4.65 -4.80
C GLY A 465 -2.52 -3.25 -5.17
N ALA A 466 -3.82 -3.11 -5.41
CA ALA A 466 -4.46 -1.85 -5.80
C ALA A 466 -4.22 -0.72 -4.77
N GLN A 467 -3.48 0.31 -5.16
CA GLN A 467 -3.19 1.48 -4.31
C GLN A 467 -4.02 2.69 -4.71
N THR A 468 -4.59 3.43 -3.76
CA THR A 468 -5.40 4.63 -4.05
C THR A 468 -4.58 5.89 -4.33
N ILE A 469 -3.30 5.90 -3.91
CA ILE A 469 -2.45 7.11 -3.94
C ILE A 469 -1.38 7.04 -5.03
N ASN A 470 -0.70 5.91 -5.20
CA ASN A 470 0.41 5.76 -6.13
C ASN A 470 0.13 4.67 -7.16
N ALA A 471 0.16 5.01 -8.44
CA ALA A 471 0.24 4.00 -9.49
C ALA A 471 1.60 3.31 -9.39
N GLN A 472 1.60 2.05 -8.96
CA GLN A 472 2.80 1.21 -8.94
C GLN A 472 3.12 0.74 -10.34
N ASN A 473 4.39 0.72 -10.72
CA ASN A 473 4.87 0.09 -11.94
C ASN A 473 5.80 -1.07 -11.60
N GLY A 474 5.74 -2.14 -12.39
CA GLY A 474 6.71 -3.23 -12.30
C GLY A 474 8.02 -2.78 -12.92
N ILE A 475 8.14 -2.95 -14.23
CA ILE A 475 9.30 -2.53 -15.02
C ILE A 475 9.00 -1.23 -15.74
N GLN A 476 9.81 -0.19 -15.49
CA GLN A 476 9.73 1.06 -16.27
C GLN A 476 11.03 1.27 -17.05
N ALA A 477 10.95 1.43 -18.37
CA ALA A 477 12.11 1.72 -19.21
C ALA A 477 11.86 2.91 -20.15
N VAL A 478 12.85 3.80 -20.25
CA VAL A 478 12.78 5.02 -21.06
C VAL A 478 14.02 5.12 -21.97
N SER A 479 13.81 5.35 -23.26
CA SER A 479 14.89 5.50 -24.27
C SER A 479 15.93 4.39 -24.21
N SER A 480 15.45 3.16 -24.04
CA SER A 480 16.23 1.94 -23.79
C SER A 480 16.07 0.94 -24.95
N THR A 481 16.97 -0.03 -25.00
CA THR A 481 17.05 -1.12 -26.01
C THR A 481 17.16 -2.47 -25.30
N GLY A 482 17.18 -3.59 -26.04
CA GLY A 482 17.55 -4.91 -25.50
C GLY A 482 16.35 -5.84 -25.28
N SER A 483 16.29 -6.54 -24.15
CA SER A 483 15.23 -7.52 -23.86
C SER A 483 14.73 -7.53 -22.41
N ILE A 484 13.42 -7.76 -22.26
CA ILE A 484 12.70 -8.05 -21.02
C ILE A 484 12.00 -9.41 -21.23
N ALA A 485 12.56 -10.47 -20.66
CA ALA A 485 12.18 -11.85 -20.95
C ALA A 485 11.83 -12.67 -19.70
N ASN A 486 10.85 -13.57 -19.80
CA ASN A 486 10.58 -14.62 -18.80
C ASN A 486 10.37 -14.13 -17.36
N ASN A 487 9.96 -12.88 -17.16
CA ASN A 487 9.75 -12.32 -15.83
C ASN A 487 8.35 -12.65 -15.30
N THR A 488 8.21 -12.75 -13.98
CA THR A 488 6.89 -12.91 -13.32
C THR A 488 6.55 -11.64 -12.57
N ILE A 489 5.52 -10.90 -12.99
CA ILE A 489 5.12 -9.61 -12.44
C ILE A 489 3.69 -9.71 -11.91
N THR A 490 3.51 -9.53 -10.61
CA THR A 490 2.22 -9.76 -9.94
C THR A 490 1.83 -8.62 -9.01
N GLY A 491 0.53 -8.43 -8.76
CA GLY A 491 0.04 -7.53 -7.71
C GLY A 491 0.27 -6.05 -7.98
N ILE A 492 0.43 -5.67 -9.25
CA ILE A 492 0.46 -4.27 -9.70
C ILE A 492 -0.98 -3.76 -9.80
N GLY A 493 -1.27 -2.54 -9.32
CA GLY A 493 -2.63 -1.99 -9.42
C GLY A 493 -2.79 -0.56 -8.88
N TYR A 494 -3.75 0.17 -9.44
CA TYR A 494 -4.10 1.52 -9.03
C TYR A 494 -5.61 1.68 -8.84
N ALA A 495 -6.03 2.29 -7.74
CA ALA A 495 -7.44 2.53 -7.38
C ALA A 495 -7.76 4.03 -7.26
N GLY A 496 -7.09 4.87 -8.05
CA GLY A 496 -7.30 6.32 -8.05
C GLY A 496 -8.24 6.80 -9.17
N PRO A 497 -8.16 8.08 -9.61
CA PRO A 497 -9.09 8.65 -10.56
C PRO A 497 -9.05 7.93 -11.93
N SER A 498 -10.15 8.05 -12.68
CA SER A 498 -10.48 7.23 -13.86
C SER A 498 -9.46 7.21 -15.00
N PHE A 499 -8.51 8.15 -15.06
CA PHE A 499 -7.61 8.38 -16.20
C PHE A 499 -6.15 7.97 -15.98
N VAL A 500 -5.83 7.31 -14.86
CA VAL A 500 -4.45 6.91 -14.54
C VAL A 500 -4.37 5.39 -14.42
N TYR A 501 -3.40 4.80 -15.12
CA TYR A 501 -3.12 3.36 -15.09
C TYR A 501 -1.77 3.09 -14.41
N SER A 502 -1.72 1.96 -13.70
CA SER A 502 -0.48 1.32 -13.31
C SER A 502 0.03 0.45 -14.47
N GLY A 503 1.32 0.54 -14.81
CA GLY A 503 1.91 -0.30 -15.86
C GLY A 503 2.74 -1.43 -15.26
N ALA A 504 2.38 -2.69 -15.51
CA ALA A 504 3.22 -3.81 -15.06
C ALA A 504 4.56 -3.82 -15.83
N ILE A 505 4.52 -3.58 -17.14
CA ILE A 505 5.67 -3.20 -17.98
C ILE A 505 5.32 -1.90 -18.69
N LEU A 506 6.08 -0.84 -18.43
CA LEU A 506 5.81 0.52 -18.90
C LEU A 506 7.01 1.09 -19.66
N LEU A 507 6.82 1.31 -20.96
CA LEU A 507 7.87 1.57 -21.93
C LEU A 507 7.65 2.93 -22.61
N PHE A 508 8.66 3.80 -22.55
CA PHE A 508 8.63 5.12 -23.18
C PHE A 508 9.79 5.31 -24.16
N ASP A 509 9.48 5.72 -25.39
CA ASP A 509 10.47 6.16 -26.38
C ASP A 509 11.61 5.13 -26.61
N ASN A 510 11.30 3.83 -26.48
CA ASN A 510 12.31 2.75 -26.57
C ASN A 510 12.57 2.36 -28.04
N THR A 511 13.70 1.72 -28.30
CA THR A 511 14.08 1.25 -29.65
C THR A 511 14.64 -0.16 -29.54
N ASP A 512 14.31 -1.06 -30.46
CA ASP A 512 14.81 -2.44 -30.49
C ASP A 512 14.74 -3.13 -29.11
N LEU A 513 13.58 -3.01 -28.44
CA LEU A 513 13.32 -3.59 -27.13
C LEU A 513 12.30 -4.73 -27.24
N ASP A 514 12.78 -5.96 -27.02
CA ASP A 514 11.97 -7.17 -27.04
C ASP A 514 11.35 -7.46 -25.67
N VAL A 515 10.04 -7.68 -25.62
CA VAL A 515 9.26 -8.05 -24.43
C VAL A 515 8.69 -9.44 -24.66
N THR A 516 9.31 -10.47 -24.07
CA THR A 516 9.02 -11.86 -24.45
C THR A 516 8.76 -12.81 -23.29
N GLY A 517 7.75 -13.67 -23.38
CA GLY A 517 7.55 -14.75 -22.41
C GLY A 517 7.26 -14.31 -20.97
N ASN A 518 6.90 -13.05 -20.73
CA ASN A 518 6.62 -12.55 -19.38
C ASN A 518 5.22 -13.01 -18.91
N VAL A 519 5.10 -13.24 -17.60
CA VAL A 519 3.83 -13.54 -16.93
C VAL A 519 3.43 -12.35 -16.09
N VAL A 520 2.36 -11.68 -16.48
CA VAL A 520 1.80 -10.49 -15.83
C VAL A 520 0.44 -10.82 -15.24
N ALA A 521 0.26 -10.57 -13.95
CA ALA A 521 -1.03 -10.62 -13.29
C ALA A 521 -1.26 -9.35 -12.47
N GLY A 522 -2.22 -8.53 -12.88
CA GLY A 522 -2.62 -7.36 -12.13
C GLY A 522 -3.23 -7.69 -10.77
N SER A 523 -3.65 -6.67 -10.03
CA SER A 523 -4.32 -6.83 -8.74
C SER A 523 -5.74 -7.37 -8.95
N ASN A 524 -6.04 -8.54 -8.40
CA ASN A 524 -7.38 -9.15 -8.43
C ASN A 524 -8.42 -8.49 -7.51
N ASP A 525 -8.18 -7.24 -7.08
CA ASP A 525 -9.06 -6.54 -6.14
C ASP A 525 -10.23 -5.89 -6.90
N GLN A 526 -11.22 -6.71 -7.19
CA GLN A 526 -12.50 -6.35 -7.81
C GLN A 526 -13.32 -5.34 -6.97
N SER A 527 -12.93 -5.06 -5.72
CA SER A 527 -13.66 -4.12 -4.87
C SER A 527 -13.29 -2.65 -5.12
N LEU A 528 -12.22 -2.40 -5.87
CA LEU A 528 -11.63 -1.07 -6.08
C LEU A 528 -11.44 -0.64 -7.54
N ALA A 529 -11.95 -1.40 -8.53
CA ALA A 529 -11.70 -1.15 -9.96
C ALA A 529 -10.18 -0.93 -10.21
N ALA A 530 -9.38 -1.93 -9.83
CA ALA A 530 -7.93 -1.82 -9.86
C ALA A 530 -7.40 -1.71 -11.29
N LYS A 531 -7.03 -0.50 -11.69
CA LYS A 531 -6.61 -0.18 -13.05
C LYS A 531 -5.19 -0.63 -13.34
N VAL A 532 -5.04 -1.50 -14.34
CA VAL A 532 -3.74 -2.06 -14.75
C VAL A 532 -3.65 -2.10 -16.26
N ALA A 533 -2.59 -1.50 -16.80
CA ALA A 533 -2.08 -1.84 -18.11
C ALA A 533 -0.99 -2.91 -17.95
N GLY A 534 -1.15 -4.05 -18.62
CA GLY A 534 -0.19 -5.15 -18.55
C GLY A 534 1.16 -4.75 -19.15
N ILE A 535 1.20 -4.62 -20.47
CA ILE A 535 2.37 -4.14 -21.22
C ILE A 535 1.97 -2.87 -21.96
N PHE A 536 2.69 -1.79 -21.73
CA PHE A 536 2.30 -0.48 -22.24
C PHE A 536 3.47 0.27 -22.86
N VAL A 537 3.30 0.69 -24.11
CA VAL A 537 4.35 1.29 -24.94
C VAL A 537 3.87 2.65 -25.47
N PHE A 538 4.66 3.69 -25.24
CA PHE A 538 4.32 5.06 -25.62
C PHE A 538 5.49 5.82 -26.24
N SER A 539 5.20 6.62 -27.26
CA SER A 539 6.05 7.75 -27.64
C SER A 539 5.65 8.98 -26.81
N SER A 540 6.60 9.61 -26.13
CA SER A 540 6.37 10.85 -25.36
C SER A 540 7.19 12.02 -25.89
N ALA A 541 8.36 11.76 -26.47
CA ALA A 541 9.28 12.77 -26.96
C ALA A 541 10.13 12.30 -28.15
N SER A 542 10.26 11.00 -28.38
CA SER A 542 11.04 10.41 -29.48
C SER A 542 10.30 9.21 -30.06
N ALA A 543 10.55 8.93 -31.33
CA ALA A 543 9.87 7.81 -31.98
C ALA A 543 10.30 6.47 -31.38
N ILE A 544 9.35 5.55 -31.27
CA ILE A 544 9.60 4.14 -30.96
C ILE A 544 9.96 3.43 -32.27
N SER A 545 10.84 2.42 -32.23
CA SER A 545 11.26 1.72 -33.45
C SER A 545 11.76 0.31 -33.13
N GLY A 546 11.40 -0.68 -33.94
CA GLY A 546 11.85 -2.07 -33.82
C GLY A 546 11.39 -2.78 -32.54
N GLY A 547 11.93 -3.98 -32.30
CA GLY A 547 11.56 -4.85 -31.17
C GLY A 547 10.28 -5.66 -31.38
N SER A 548 9.89 -6.40 -30.35
CA SER A 548 8.76 -7.32 -30.40
C SER A 548 8.07 -7.48 -29.04
N ILE A 549 6.76 -7.75 -29.04
CA ILE A 549 5.97 -8.12 -27.86
C ILE A 549 5.38 -9.50 -28.14
N THR A 550 6.02 -10.57 -27.64
CA THR A 550 5.63 -11.92 -28.03
C THR A 550 5.61 -12.95 -26.91
N GLY A 551 4.65 -13.87 -26.95
CA GLY A 551 4.59 -14.99 -26.00
C GLY A 551 4.29 -14.60 -24.55
N ASN A 552 3.84 -13.37 -24.29
CA ASN A 552 3.53 -12.92 -22.93
C ASN A 552 2.15 -13.43 -22.49
N SER A 553 2.00 -13.72 -21.20
CA SER A 553 0.70 -14.05 -20.58
C SER A 553 0.30 -12.91 -19.66
N VAL A 554 -0.82 -12.25 -19.95
CA VAL A 554 -1.34 -11.11 -19.19
C VAL A 554 -2.72 -11.45 -18.65
N SER A 555 -2.95 -11.17 -17.36
CA SER A 555 -4.27 -11.34 -16.75
C SER A 555 -4.60 -10.27 -15.74
N HIS A 556 -5.89 -10.09 -15.44
CA HIS A 556 -6.39 -9.12 -14.46
C HIS A 556 -5.92 -7.69 -14.80
N ALA A 557 -6.11 -7.30 -16.06
CA ALA A 557 -5.72 -6.00 -16.59
C ALA A 557 -6.89 -5.38 -17.37
N ASP A 558 -6.95 -4.05 -17.43
CA ASP A 558 -7.91 -3.33 -18.27
C ASP A 558 -7.43 -3.37 -19.72
N ILE A 559 -6.12 -3.19 -19.92
CA ILE A 559 -5.47 -3.29 -21.22
C ILE A 559 -4.37 -4.33 -21.11
N GLY A 560 -4.45 -5.41 -21.89
CA GLY A 560 -3.43 -6.46 -21.91
C GLY A 560 -2.10 -5.95 -22.46
N VAL A 561 -2.11 -5.54 -23.73
CA VAL A 561 -0.99 -4.93 -24.46
C VAL A 561 -1.47 -3.66 -25.14
N GLY A 562 -0.92 -2.50 -24.78
CA GLY A 562 -1.23 -1.24 -25.44
C GLY A 562 0.00 -0.59 -26.05
N VAL A 563 -0.12 -0.14 -27.30
CA VAL A 563 0.97 0.48 -28.06
C VAL A 563 0.45 1.73 -28.76
N TYR A 564 1.03 2.89 -28.43
CA TYR A 564 0.56 4.18 -28.93
C TYR A 564 1.66 5.13 -29.39
N GLY A 565 1.29 5.93 -30.39
CA GLY A 565 2.02 7.14 -30.78
C GLY A 565 2.90 6.95 -32.01
N ASP A 566 3.99 7.71 -32.06
CA ASP A 566 4.89 7.78 -33.22
C ASP A 566 5.85 6.57 -33.26
N ILE A 567 5.57 5.62 -34.17
CA ILE A 567 6.36 4.41 -34.39
C ILE A 567 7.08 4.52 -35.74
N GLN A 568 8.40 4.64 -35.78
CA GLN A 568 9.16 4.98 -37.00
C GLN A 568 10.22 3.92 -37.32
N PRO A 569 10.81 3.98 -38.53
CA PRO A 569 10.30 3.28 -39.71
C PRO A 569 10.34 1.74 -39.59
N ASP A 570 10.91 1.19 -38.52
CA ASP A 570 10.89 -0.23 -38.21
C ASP A 570 9.75 -0.46 -37.21
N GLY A 571 8.71 -1.21 -37.62
CA GLY A 571 7.54 -1.46 -36.78
C GLY A 571 7.82 -2.42 -35.62
N ILE A 572 6.95 -2.42 -34.61
CA ILE A 572 6.97 -3.38 -33.50
C ILE A 572 6.17 -4.61 -33.91
N ALA A 573 6.74 -5.80 -33.75
CA ALA A 573 6.01 -7.05 -33.99
C ALA A 573 5.23 -7.47 -32.74
N ILE A 574 3.92 -7.70 -32.86
CA ILE A 574 3.06 -8.15 -31.76
C ILE A 574 2.46 -9.49 -32.15
N SER A 575 2.76 -10.57 -31.41
CA SER A 575 2.19 -11.90 -31.73
C SER A 575 2.24 -12.90 -30.57
N GLY A 576 1.25 -13.78 -30.51
CA GLY A 576 1.23 -14.90 -29.57
C GLY A 576 1.18 -14.50 -28.10
N ASN A 577 0.60 -13.33 -27.78
CA ASN A 577 0.34 -12.92 -26.40
C ASN A 577 -1.02 -13.47 -25.97
N THR A 578 -1.09 -14.05 -24.78
CA THR A 578 -2.34 -14.55 -24.20
C THR A 578 -2.86 -13.55 -23.18
N VAL A 579 -4.06 -13.01 -23.39
CA VAL A 579 -4.71 -12.08 -22.46
C VAL A 579 -6.00 -12.69 -21.91
N THR A 580 -6.18 -12.69 -20.59
CA THR A 580 -7.37 -13.24 -19.92
C THR A 580 -7.85 -12.35 -18.78
N ASP A 581 -9.08 -12.56 -18.30
CA ASP A 581 -9.64 -11.84 -17.15
C ASP A 581 -9.57 -10.32 -17.28
N VAL A 582 -9.91 -9.80 -18.47
CA VAL A 582 -9.99 -8.36 -18.71
C VAL A 582 -11.24 -7.79 -18.02
N ASP A 583 -11.15 -6.61 -17.42
CA ASP A 583 -12.28 -5.95 -16.76
C ASP A 583 -13.29 -5.39 -17.77
N THR A 584 -14.20 -6.23 -18.23
CA THR A 584 -15.25 -5.85 -19.20
C THR A 584 -16.27 -4.83 -18.68
N SER A 585 -16.16 -4.38 -17.41
CA SER A 585 -16.94 -3.25 -16.91
C SER A 585 -16.36 -1.89 -17.31
N ASP A 586 -15.08 -1.85 -17.68
CA ASP A 586 -14.45 -0.69 -18.31
C ASP A 586 -14.71 -0.74 -19.82
N PRO A 587 -15.40 0.23 -20.43
CA PRO A 587 -15.67 0.23 -21.87
C PRO A 587 -14.39 0.38 -22.72
N PHE A 588 -13.26 0.76 -22.11
CA PHE A 588 -11.96 0.84 -22.76
C PHE A 588 -11.11 -0.42 -22.56
N ALA A 589 -11.69 -1.45 -21.95
CA ALA A 589 -11.03 -2.73 -21.75
C ALA A 589 -10.72 -3.43 -23.09
N SER A 590 -9.50 -3.95 -23.20
CA SER A 590 -9.03 -4.62 -24.40
C SER A 590 -7.92 -5.63 -24.13
N GLY A 591 -7.82 -6.62 -25.01
CA GLY A 591 -6.68 -7.52 -25.08
C GLY A 591 -5.44 -6.78 -25.57
N VAL A 592 -5.47 -6.40 -26.85
CA VAL A 592 -4.48 -5.62 -27.57
C VAL A 592 -5.13 -4.33 -28.06
N ASP A 593 -4.52 -3.20 -27.70
CA ASP A 593 -4.88 -1.87 -28.20
C ASP A 593 -3.68 -1.28 -28.96
N PHE A 594 -3.74 -1.33 -30.28
CA PHE A 594 -2.67 -0.92 -31.18
C PHE A 594 -3.10 0.31 -31.98
N TRP A 595 -2.48 1.45 -31.68
CA TRP A 595 -2.80 2.75 -32.30
C TRP A 595 -1.53 3.51 -32.73
N PRO A 596 -0.92 3.15 -33.87
CA PRO A 596 0.22 3.87 -34.42
C PRO A 596 -0.21 5.22 -35.03
N ASP A 597 0.76 6.02 -35.48
CA ASP A 597 0.49 7.13 -36.39
C ASP A 597 -0.02 6.60 -37.74
N THR A 598 -1.25 6.94 -38.09
CA THR A 598 -1.92 6.43 -39.30
C THR A 598 -1.27 6.90 -40.61
N GLY A 599 -0.37 7.89 -40.57
CA GLY A 599 0.34 8.39 -41.74
C GLY A 599 1.64 7.64 -42.09
N LEU A 600 2.01 6.61 -41.33
CA LEU A 600 3.28 5.90 -41.51
C LEU A 600 3.28 5.01 -42.74
N THR A 601 4.41 4.97 -43.46
CA THR A 601 4.58 4.13 -44.66
C THR A 601 5.28 2.80 -44.35
N THR A 602 5.29 2.40 -43.09
CA THR A 602 5.88 1.15 -42.60
C THR A 602 4.76 0.16 -42.34
N ALA A 603 4.91 -1.06 -42.89
CA ALA A 603 3.96 -2.14 -42.66
C ALA A 603 4.13 -2.72 -41.25
N PHE A 604 3.00 -2.97 -40.59
CA PHE A 604 2.88 -3.62 -39.29
C PHE A 604 2.35 -5.05 -39.43
N ASN A 605 2.77 -5.91 -38.52
CA ASN A 605 2.21 -7.26 -38.36
C ASN A 605 1.80 -7.41 -36.90
N VAL A 606 0.50 -7.34 -36.67
CA VAL A 606 -0.11 -7.27 -35.35
C VAL A 606 -1.11 -8.40 -35.22
N SER A 607 -0.87 -9.27 -34.25
CA SER A 607 -1.86 -10.23 -33.78
C SER A 607 -2.40 -9.78 -32.43
N GLY A 608 -3.72 -9.80 -32.30
CA GLY A 608 -4.50 -9.51 -31.11
C GLY A 608 -4.38 -10.59 -30.04
N SER A 609 -5.49 -10.98 -29.44
CA SER A 609 -5.59 -11.94 -28.34
C SER A 609 -6.90 -12.75 -28.43
N ASP A 610 -7.19 -13.60 -27.44
CA ASP A 610 -8.45 -14.37 -27.40
C ASP A 610 -9.62 -13.55 -26.76
N VAL A 611 -9.47 -12.23 -26.64
CA VAL A 611 -10.47 -11.29 -26.13
C VAL A 611 -10.49 -10.05 -27.02
N LYS A 612 -11.57 -9.27 -26.97
CA LYS A 612 -11.77 -8.05 -27.77
C LYS A 612 -10.52 -7.16 -27.88
N ASP A 613 -10.16 -6.86 -29.12
CA ASP A 613 -9.00 -6.05 -29.49
C ASP A 613 -9.39 -4.78 -30.29
N PHE A 614 -8.50 -3.78 -30.23
CA PHE A 614 -8.55 -2.58 -31.06
C PHE A 614 -7.28 -2.47 -31.88
N LEU A 615 -7.35 -2.85 -33.17
CA LEU A 615 -6.20 -2.90 -34.06
C LEU A 615 -6.34 -1.85 -35.17
N ASN A 616 -5.47 -0.84 -35.14
CA ASN A 616 -5.41 0.21 -36.13
C ASN A 616 -4.07 0.18 -36.90
N GLY A 617 -4.12 0.08 -38.22
CA GLY A 617 -2.98 0.10 -39.12
C GLY A 617 -2.47 1.52 -39.41
N ALA A 618 -1.58 1.61 -40.38
CA ALA A 618 -0.98 2.83 -40.89
C ALA A 618 -1.33 3.06 -42.37
N ALA A 619 -0.50 3.81 -43.11
CA ALA A 619 -0.69 4.06 -44.53
C ALA A 619 0.05 3.05 -45.43
N ALA A 620 0.50 1.93 -44.86
CA ALA A 620 1.24 0.87 -45.53
C ALA A 620 0.41 -0.41 -45.59
N ALA A 621 0.85 -1.39 -46.38
CA ALA A 621 0.18 -2.70 -46.45
C ALA A 621 0.43 -3.51 -45.16
N ASP A 622 -0.52 -3.45 -44.24
CA ASP A 622 -0.47 -4.03 -42.90
C ASP A 622 -1.08 -5.44 -42.85
N VAL A 623 -0.74 -6.17 -41.78
CA VAL A 623 -1.34 -7.46 -41.44
C VAL A 623 -1.92 -7.36 -40.03
N LEU A 624 -3.26 -7.38 -39.95
CA LEU A 624 -4.02 -7.31 -38.71
C LEU A 624 -4.74 -8.64 -38.50
N ASN A 625 -4.52 -9.28 -37.36
CA ASN A 625 -5.18 -10.54 -36.98
C ASN A 625 -5.81 -10.38 -35.60
N GLY A 626 -7.14 -10.35 -35.52
CA GLY A 626 -7.89 -10.23 -34.26
C GLY A 626 -7.69 -11.42 -33.33
N GLN A 627 -7.65 -12.63 -33.90
CA GLN A 627 -7.61 -13.92 -33.21
C GLN A 627 -8.97 -14.31 -32.62
N GLY A 628 -9.37 -13.82 -31.47
CA GLY A 628 -10.69 -14.14 -30.93
C GLY A 628 -11.23 -13.06 -30.00
N GLY A 629 -12.54 -13.06 -29.80
CA GLY A 629 -13.24 -11.89 -29.27
C GLY A 629 -13.93 -11.14 -30.40
N ASP A 630 -14.59 -10.03 -30.08
CA ASP A 630 -15.28 -9.20 -31.07
C ASP A 630 -14.43 -7.97 -31.36
N ASP A 631 -13.72 -8.00 -32.49
CA ASP A 631 -12.59 -7.11 -32.72
C ASP A 631 -12.91 -5.87 -33.55
N TYR A 632 -12.25 -4.76 -33.21
CA TYR A 632 -12.20 -3.53 -34.01
C TYR A 632 -10.94 -3.56 -34.88
N LEU A 633 -11.13 -3.58 -36.20
CA LEU A 633 -10.04 -3.73 -37.16
C LEU A 633 -10.08 -2.58 -38.16
N LYS A 634 -9.00 -1.81 -38.28
CA LYS A 634 -8.93 -0.71 -39.25
C LYS A 634 -7.56 -0.69 -39.93
N GLY A 635 -7.51 -0.95 -41.23
CA GLY A 635 -6.27 -0.86 -42.02
C GLY A 635 -5.78 0.59 -42.19
N ASN A 636 -6.72 1.51 -42.47
CA ASN A 636 -6.46 2.82 -43.08
C ASN A 636 -5.94 2.64 -44.50
N GLY A 637 -4.86 3.32 -44.89
CA GLY A 637 -4.38 3.29 -46.27
C GLY A 637 -3.42 2.14 -46.50
N GLY A 638 -3.52 1.46 -47.63
CA GLY A 638 -2.63 0.33 -47.87
C GLY A 638 -3.28 -0.66 -48.82
N ASP A 639 -2.68 -1.83 -48.94
CA ASP A 639 -3.42 -2.99 -49.44
C ASP A 639 -3.30 -4.02 -48.32
N ASP A 640 -4.25 -4.01 -47.38
CA ASP A 640 -4.09 -4.65 -46.09
C ASP A 640 -4.60 -6.09 -46.07
N ALA A 641 -4.07 -6.90 -45.15
CA ALA A 641 -4.58 -8.23 -44.84
C ALA A 641 -5.21 -8.20 -43.45
N ILE A 642 -6.54 -8.30 -43.38
CA ILE A 642 -7.32 -8.23 -42.16
C ILE A 642 -7.98 -9.58 -41.91
N ASP A 643 -7.74 -10.17 -40.75
CA ASP A 643 -8.31 -11.44 -40.30
C ASP A 643 -9.00 -11.19 -38.97
N GLY A 644 -10.33 -11.30 -38.89
CA GLY A 644 -11.06 -11.10 -37.62
C GLY A 644 -10.84 -12.26 -36.67
N GLY A 645 -11.12 -13.47 -37.16
CA GLY A 645 -10.81 -14.70 -36.45
C GLY A 645 -12.07 -15.26 -35.79
N ALA A 646 -12.01 -15.51 -34.49
CA ALA A 646 -13.07 -16.15 -33.73
C ALA A 646 -13.84 -15.11 -32.90
N GLY A 647 -14.82 -14.45 -33.51
CA GLY A 647 -15.80 -13.59 -32.87
C GLY A 647 -17.20 -13.85 -33.39
N ASP A 648 -18.19 -13.19 -32.80
CA ASP A 648 -19.53 -13.09 -33.39
C ASP A 648 -19.72 -11.72 -34.08
N PHE A 649 -18.84 -10.73 -33.83
CA PHE A 649 -18.97 -9.35 -34.29
C PHE A 649 -17.67 -8.69 -34.77
N ASP A 650 -16.74 -9.44 -35.37
CA ASP A 650 -15.52 -8.83 -35.92
C ASP A 650 -15.89 -7.79 -36.97
N THR A 651 -15.40 -6.56 -36.77
CA THR A 651 -15.81 -5.40 -37.57
C THR A 651 -14.60 -4.70 -38.19
N ALA A 652 -14.56 -4.69 -39.53
CA ALA A 652 -13.58 -3.92 -40.29
C ALA A 652 -14.11 -2.51 -40.61
N TYR A 653 -13.35 -1.47 -40.28
CA TYR A 653 -13.75 -0.07 -40.43
C TYR A 653 -13.07 0.63 -41.61
N TYR A 654 -13.86 1.41 -42.36
CA TYR A 654 -13.44 2.16 -43.55
C TYR A 654 -13.79 3.64 -43.41
N ASP A 655 -12.92 4.52 -43.90
CA ASP A 655 -13.07 5.98 -43.76
C ASP A 655 -14.11 6.59 -44.72
N GLY A 656 -14.50 5.84 -45.74
CA GLY A 656 -15.38 6.31 -46.82
C GLY A 656 -16.81 5.83 -46.72
N VAL A 657 -17.65 6.38 -47.61
CA VAL A 657 -19.03 5.92 -47.81
C VAL A 657 -19.07 4.62 -48.62
N PHE A 658 -20.04 3.74 -48.37
CA PHE A 658 -20.21 2.43 -49.00
C PHE A 658 -20.16 2.48 -50.53
N ALA A 659 -20.70 3.53 -51.14
CA ALA A 659 -20.73 3.70 -52.60
C ALA A 659 -19.33 3.88 -53.23
N ASP A 660 -18.32 4.22 -52.43
CA ASP A 660 -16.94 4.34 -52.90
C ASP A 660 -16.22 2.99 -52.99
N TYR A 661 -16.80 1.90 -52.48
CA TYR A 661 -16.12 0.61 -52.36
C TYR A 661 -16.71 -0.47 -53.26
N ASN A 662 -15.83 -1.27 -53.85
CA ASN A 662 -16.20 -2.52 -54.51
C ASN A 662 -15.93 -3.69 -53.56
N ILE A 663 -17.00 -4.37 -53.14
CA ILE A 663 -16.91 -5.59 -52.35
C ILE A 663 -16.95 -6.80 -53.30
N GLY A 664 -15.92 -7.65 -53.23
CA GLY A 664 -15.76 -8.85 -54.05
C GLY A 664 -15.27 -10.05 -53.24
N GLY A 665 -15.16 -11.22 -53.89
CA GLY A 665 -14.63 -12.44 -53.27
C GLY A 665 -15.70 -13.43 -52.78
N SER A 666 -15.38 -14.18 -51.73
CA SER A 666 -16.26 -15.17 -51.09
C SER A 666 -16.29 -14.93 -49.57
N LEU A 667 -17.25 -15.49 -48.84
CA LEU A 667 -17.34 -15.33 -47.38
C LEU A 667 -16.07 -15.74 -46.62
N ALA A 668 -15.28 -16.67 -47.18
CA ALA A 668 -14.02 -17.12 -46.57
C ALA A 668 -12.77 -16.31 -47.02
N SER A 669 -12.94 -15.37 -47.95
CA SER A 669 -11.87 -14.51 -48.48
C SER A 669 -12.52 -13.40 -49.30
N LEU A 670 -12.80 -12.30 -48.61
CA LEU A 670 -13.44 -11.10 -49.14
C LEU A 670 -12.35 -10.12 -49.61
N THR A 671 -12.67 -9.30 -50.59
CA THR A 671 -11.82 -8.19 -51.02
C THR A 671 -12.64 -6.91 -51.03
N VAL A 672 -12.15 -5.86 -50.38
CA VAL A 672 -12.79 -4.54 -50.33
C VAL A 672 -11.86 -3.54 -51.01
N GLU A 673 -12.25 -3.04 -52.18
CA GLU A 673 -11.44 -2.10 -52.97
C GLU A 673 -12.06 -0.69 -52.89
N ASP A 674 -11.33 0.25 -52.31
CA ASP A 674 -11.63 1.67 -52.36
C ASP A 674 -11.38 2.24 -53.76
N THR A 675 -12.41 2.82 -54.36
CA THR A 675 -12.31 3.46 -55.69
C THR A 675 -11.78 4.90 -55.63
N VAL A 676 -11.63 5.46 -54.42
CA VAL A 676 -11.05 6.78 -54.17
C VAL A 676 -9.54 6.64 -53.94
N VAL A 677 -8.76 7.40 -54.70
CA VAL A 677 -7.30 7.30 -54.66
C VAL A 677 -6.75 7.77 -53.32
N SER A 678 -5.88 6.97 -52.70
CA SER A 678 -5.07 7.34 -51.53
C SER A 678 -5.87 7.58 -50.23
N ARG A 679 -6.99 6.85 -50.05
CA ARG A 679 -7.68 6.74 -48.76
C ARG A 679 -7.42 5.36 -48.16
N ASP A 680 -8.22 4.34 -48.49
CA ASP A 680 -8.08 3.03 -47.82
C ASP A 680 -7.32 2.00 -48.69
N GLY A 681 -7.56 1.95 -50.00
CA GLY A 681 -6.84 1.05 -50.92
C GLY A 681 -7.55 -0.28 -51.13
N THR A 682 -6.83 -1.40 -51.30
CA THR A 682 -7.45 -2.71 -51.60
C THR A 682 -7.12 -3.77 -50.56
N ASP A 683 -8.11 -4.10 -49.73
CA ASP A 683 -7.91 -4.96 -48.57
C ASP A 683 -8.44 -6.38 -48.80
N GLY A 684 -7.68 -7.37 -48.32
CA GLY A 684 -8.07 -8.77 -48.25
C GLY A 684 -8.54 -9.13 -46.86
N LEU A 685 -9.79 -9.59 -46.74
CA LEU A 685 -10.45 -9.88 -45.46
C LEU A 685 -10.77 -11.37 -45.33
N SER A 686 -10.56 -11.95 -44.15
CA SER A 686 -11.04 -13.27 -43.74
C SER A 686 -11.69 -13.20 -42.36
N ASP A 687 -12.68 -14.07 -42.13
CA ASP A 687 -13.32 -14.25 -40.82
C ASP A 687 -13.71 -12.90 -40.16
N VAL A 688 -14.37 -12.03 -40.94
CA VAL A 688 -14.93 -10.74 -40.51
C VAL A 688 -16.43 -10.76 -40.78
N GLU A 689 -17.24 -10.43 -39.76
CA GLU A 689 -18.70 -10.45 -39.85
C GLU A 689 -19.29 -9.14 -40.41
N TYR A 690 -18.67 -8.00 -40.09
CA TYR A 690 -19.20 -6.68 -40.44
C TYR A 690 -18.16 -5.77 -41.10
N LEU A 691 -18.59 -5.01 -42.10
CA LEU A 691 -17.85 -3.87 -42.62
C LEU A 691 -18.57 -2.59 -42.26
N GLN A 692 -17.89 -1.69 -41.56
CA GLN A 692 -18.42 -0.39 -41.18
C GLN A 692 -17.86 0.70 -42.11
N PHE A 693 -18.76 1.34 -42.86
CA PHE A 693 -18.47 2.49 -43.69
C PHE A 693 -19.01 3.77 -43.04
N ALA A 694 -18.65 4.94 -43.57
CA ALA A 694 -19.11 6.22 -43.06
C ALA A 694 -20.65 6.39 -43.13
N ASP A 695 -21.34 5.72 -44.06
CA ASP A 695 -22.79 5.85 -44.32
C ASP A 695 -23.57 4.52 -44.32
N ALA A 696 -22.92 3.39 -43.99
CA ALA A 696 -23.59 2.10 -43.94
C ALA A 696 -22.80 1.07 -43.12
N THR A 697 -23.52 0.07 -42.59
CA THR A 697 -22.94 -1.19 -42.14
C THR A 697 -23.28 -2.29 -43.14
N TYR A 698 -22.31 -3.10 -43.52
CA TYR A 698 -22.49 -4.25 -44.39
C TYR A 698 -22.32 -5.54 -43.61
N ASN A 699 -23.35 -6.38 -43.57
CA ASN A 699 -23.26 -7.72 -43.00
C ASN A 699 -22.68 -8.67 -44.05
N VAL A 700 -21.50 -9.21 -43.77
CA VAL A 700 -20.75 -10.05 -44.74
C VAL A 700 -21.51 -11.34 -45.04
N ALA A 701 -22.09 -11.98 -44.01
CA ALA A 701 -22.76 -13.27 -44.13
C ALA A 701 -24.06 -13.21 -44.95
N SER A 702 -24.92 -12.21 -44.69
CA SER A 702 -26.19 -12.06 -45.41
C SER A 702 -26.06 -11.26 -46.70
N GLY A 703 -25.02 -10.43 -46.82
CA GLY A 703 -24.85 -9.46 -47.89
C GLY A 703 -25.81 -8.28 -47.78
N ASP A 704 -26.48 -8.12 -46.63
CA ASP A 704 -27.37 -7.00 -46.38
C ASP A 704 -26.54 -5.73 -46.16
N VAL A 705 -26.93 -4.66 -46.87
CA VAL A 705 -26.40 -3.32 -46.62
C VAL A 705 -27.42 -2.61 -45.74
N TRP A 706 -27.07 -2.38 -44.49
CA TRP A 706 -27.78 -1.46 -43.62
C TRP A 706 -27.27 -0.05 -43.91
N SER A 707 -27.65 0.44 -45.09
CA SER A 707 -27.39 1.82 -45.47
C SER A 707 -28.17 2.71 -44.53
N TYR A 708 -27.51 3.70 -43.96
CA TYR A 708 -28.18 4.72 -43.20
C TYR A 708 -28.98 5.61 -44.20
N GLN A 709 -30.18 5.17 -44.59
CA GLN A 709 -31.00 5.87 -45.60
C GLN A 709 -31.59 7.15 -45.01
N VAL A 710 -31.04 8.29 -45.44
CA VAL A 710 -31.57 9.60 -45.12
C VAL A 710 -32.48 10.09 -46.23
N ASN A 711 -33.78 9.88 -46.08
CA ASN A 711 -34.78 10.66 -46.83
C ASN A 711 -35.06 12.02 -46.13
N ALA A 712 -34.01 12.71 -45.69
CA ALA A 712 -34.12 14.05 -45.10
C ALA A 712 -33.21 15.03 -45.83
N THR A 713 -33.82 15.98 -46.54
CA THR A 713 -33.15 17.26 -46.82
C THR A 713 -33.22 18.08 -45.54
N VAL A 714 -32.10 18.41 -44.91
CA VAL A 714 -32.09 19.43 -43.86
C VAL A 714 -32.57 20.75 -44.46
N ASP A 715 -33.59 21.35 -43.86
CA ASP A 715 -34.04 22.69 -44.22
C ASP A 715 -32.97 23.73 -43.80
N PRO A 716 -32.27 24.38 -44.75
CA PRO A 716 -31.26 25.38 -44.44
C PRO A 716 -31.86 26.66 -43.81
N VAL A 717 -33.19 26.78 -43.73
CA VAL A 717 -33.91 27.90 -43.10
C VAL A 717 -34.06 27.74 -41.58
N ALA A 718 -33.72 26.56 -41.01
CA ALA A 718 -33.71 26.36 -39.55
C ALA A 718 -32.56 27.11 -38.83
N ARG A 719 -31.68 27.78 -39.57
CA ARG A 719 -30.67 28.69 -39.03
C ARG A 719 -31.24 30.11 -39.04
N ASP A 720 -31.67 30.66 -37.89
CA ASP A 720 -31.85 32.11 -37.76
C ASP A 720 -30.47 32.76 -37.55
N PRO A 721 -29.85 33.41 -38.56
CA PRO A 721 -28.56 34.05 -38.42
C PRO A 721 -28.82 35.54 -38.17
N GLY A 722 -29.31 35.92 -36.98
CA GLY A 722 -29.59 37.35 -36.78
C GLY A 722 -30.19 37.91 -35.49
N GLN A 723 -30.58 37.15 -34.47
CA GLN A 723 -31.14 37.74 -33.24
C GLN A 723 -30.38 37.34 -31.97
N PRO A 724 -29.96 38.32 -31.12
CA PRO A 724 -29.39 38.02 -29.81
C PRO A 724 -30.48 37.54 -28.85
N PRO A 725 -30.13 36.74 -27.82
CA PRO A 725 -31.10 36.07 -26.97
C PRO A 725 -31.84 37.10 -26.10
N THR A 726 -33.13 37.32 -26.35
CA THR A 726 -33.99 38.03 -25.39
C THR A 726 -34.83 37.04 -24.59
N ILE A 727 -34.68 37.20 -23.27
CA ILE A 727 -35.25 36.46 -22.14
C ILE A 727 -36.79 36.46 -22.22
N ALA A 728 -37.41 35.42 -22.81
CA ALA A 728 -38.86 35.17 -22.64
C ALA A 728 -39.37 33.77 -23.06
N HIS A 729 -38.60 32.68 -22.97
CA HIS A 729 -39.15 31.32 -23.03
C HIS A 729 -38.37 30.41 -22.06
N PRO A 730 -38.97 29.85 -20.98
CA PRO A 730 -38.24 29.13 -19.93
C PRO A 730 -37.93 27.66 -20.26
N ASN A 731 -38.40 27.16 -21.41
CA ASN A 731 -38.10 25.80 -21.87
C ASN A 731 -37.42 25.94 -23.22
N GLY A 732 -36.11 25.70 -23.26
CA GLY A 732 -35.32 25.66 -24.48
C GLY A 732 -35.74 24.47 -25.34
N PHE A 733 -36.81 24.63 -26.12
CA PHE A 733 -37.16 23.72 -27.21
C PHE A 733 -36.37 24.17 -28.44
N LEU A 734 -35.45 23.35 -28.94
CA LEU A 734 -34.80 23.62 -30.23
C LEU A 734 -35.75 23.40 -31.42
N PHE A 735 -36.94 22.80 -31.22
CA PHE A 735 -37.95 22.60 -32.27
C PHE A 735 -39.39 22.71 -31.74
N GLN A 736 -40.13 23.72 -32.20
CA GLN A 736 -41.58 23.83 -31.98
C GLN A 736 -42.28 24.14 -33.31
N GLY A 737 -43.04 23.17 -33.84
CA GLY A 737 -43.85 23.32 -35.05
C GLY A 737 -45.26 22.82 -34.81
N THR A 738 -46.24 23.72 -34.92
CA THR A 738 -47.68 23.45 -34.80
C THR A 738 -48.26 23.15 -36.19
N GLY A 739 -48.79 21.93 -36.40
CA GLY A 739 -49.77 21.62 -37.45
C GLY A 739 -49.36 21.73 -38.93
N ASN A 740 -49.36 20.58 -39.62
CA ASN A 740 -49.23 20.38 -41.08
C ASN A 740 -47.82 20.63 -41.67
N PRO A 741 -47.44 19.88 -42.73
CA PRO A 741 -46.13 19.26 -42.87
C PRO A 741 -45.06 20.28 -43.26
N ALA A 742 -44.02 20.39 -42.44
CA ALA A 742 -42.73 20.82 -42.96
C ALA A 742 -42.13 19.60 -43.67
N THR A 743 -42.03 19.67 -44.99
CA THR A 743 -41.22 18.75 -45.79
C THR A 743 -39.79 18.79 -45.24
N GLY A 744 -39.29 17.68 -44.67
CA GLY A 744 -37.92 17.62 -44.16
C GLY A 744 -37.75 16.98 -42.79
N PHE A 745 -38.55 15.96 -42.47
CA PHE A 745 -38.25 15.07 -41.36
C PHE A 745 -37.73 13.75 -41.96
N GLY A 746 -36.82 13.06 -41.28
CA GLY A 746 -36.37 11.71 -41.63
C GLY A 746 -37.57 10.77 -41.61
N ILE A 747 -38.28 10.73 -42.75
CA ILE A 747 -39.52 10.04 -42.94
C ILE A 747 -39.31 9.07 -44.09
N ALA A 748 -39.40 7.78 -43.81
CA ALA A 748 -39.51 6.78 -44.84
C ALA A 748 -40.96 6.74 -45.34
N ARG A 749 -41.16 6.96 -46.64
CA ARG A 749 -42.46 6.92 -47.29
C ARG A 749 -42.53 5.73 -48.23
N ASN A 750 -43.60 4.96 -48.15
CA ASN A 750 -44.00 4.06 -49.23
C ASN A 750 -45.30 4.60 -49.83
N GLU A 751 -45.17 5.31 -50.96
CA GLU A 751 -46.29 5.98 -51.63
C GLU A 751 -47.34 4.97 -52.15
N ASP A 752 -46.89 3.79 -52.62
CA ASP A 752 -47.75 2.73 -53.17
C ASP A 752 -48.51 1.95 -52.08
N ALA A 753 -47.93 1.82 -50.88
CA ALA A 753 -48.54 1.11 -49.75
C ALA A 753 -49.39 2.03 -48.83
N GLY A 754 -49.30 3.35 -49.02
CA GLY A 754 -50.09 4.29 -48.23
C GLY A 754 -49.52 4.64 -46.85
N ILE A 755 -48.24 4.36 -46.57
CA ILE A 755 -47.64 4.49 -45.22
C ILE A 755 -46.52 5.53 -45.17
N GLU A 756 -46.47 6.25 -44.06
CA GLU A 756 -45.43 7.20 -43.66
C GLU A 756 -44.85 6.83 -42.29
N LEU A 757 -43.54 6.61 -42.19
CA LEU A 757 -42.82 6.26 -40.95
C LEU A 757 -41.86 7.38 -40.58
N GLY A 758 -41.94 7.96 -39.38
CA GLY A 758 -41.08 9.07 -38.96
C GLY A 758 -40.56 8.96 -37.52
N PHE A 759 -39.35 9.47 -37.31
CA PHE A 759 -38.73 9.62 -35.99
C PHE A 759 -38.53 11.10 -35.64
N LYS A 760 -38.68 11.42 -34.36
CA LYS A 760 -38.37 12.74 -33.79
C LYS A 760 -37.53 12.56 -32.53
N VAL A 761 -36.29 13.05 -32.54
CA VAL A 761 -35.42 13.10 -31.36
C VAL A 761 -35.45 14.51 -30.77
N ILE A 762 -35.69 14.61 -29.46
CA ILE A 762 -35.75 15.85 -28.70
C ILE A 762 -34.68 15.80 -27.61
N TYR A 763 -33.72 16.72 -27.68
CA TYR A 763 -32.75 16.94 -26.61
C TYR A 763 -33.37 17.79 -25.48
N ARG A 764 -33.26 17.35 -24.22
CA ARG A 764 -33.87 18.04 -23.06
C ARG A 764 -32.86 18.66 -22.08
N SER A 765 -31.68 18.07 -21.83
CA SER A 765 -30.69 18.59 -20.85
C SER A 765 -29.25 18.06 -21.00
N GLY A 766 -28.22 18.90 -20.74
CA GLY A 766 -26.77 18.57 -20.77
C GLY A 766 -25.85 19.79 -21.07
N PRO A 767 -24.52 19.60 -21.19
CA PRO A 767 -23.54 20.60 -21.65
C PRO A 767 -23.84 21.22 -23.04
N ASN A 768 -23.06 22.23 -23.45
CA ASN A 768 -23.31 22.97 -24.69
C ASN A 768 -22.95 22.12 -25.92
N VAL A 769 -23.92 21.92 -26.83
CA VAL A 769 -23.69 21.34 -28.16
C VAL A 769 -22.84 22.32 -28.98
N LEU A 770 -21.66 21.89 -29.40
CA LEU A 770 -20.69 22.67 -30.17
C LEU A 770 -21.14 22.84 -31.63
N THR A 771 -21.56 21.73 -32.22
CA THR A 771 -22.02 21.62 -33.59
C THR A 771 -23.02 20.48 -33.67
N THR A 772 -24.06 20.64 -34.48
CA THR A 772 -24.98 19.55 -34.84
C THR A 772 -24.64 19.09 -36.26
N ASP A 773 -24.61 17.78 -36.45
CA ASP A 773 -24.53 17.14 -37.76
C ASP A 773 -25.69 17.57 -38.68
N ASP A 774 -25.49 17.50 -40.00
CA ASP A 774 -26.55 17.71 -40.99
C ASP A 774 -27.35 16.42 -41.27
N TYR A 775 -27.16 15.37 -40.47
CA TYR A 775 -27.92 14.11 -40.51
C TYR A 775 -27.86 13.44 -41.88
N ALA A 776 -26.96 13.83 -42.78
CA ALA A 776 -26.95 13.37 -44.17
C ALA A 776 -26.61 11.88 -44.33
N ASP A 777 -26.07 11.27 -43.29
CA ASP A 777 -25.64 9.87 -43.19
C ASP A 777 -26.45 9.06 -42.17
N GLY A 778 -27.62 9.55 -41.73
CA GLY A 778 -28.61 8.81 -40.96
C GLY A 778 -28.24 8.56 -39.51
N VAL A 779 -27.10 9.13 -39.10
CA VAL A 779 -26.65 9.20 -37.73
C VAL A 779 -26.75 10.64 -37.26
N LEU A 780 -27.50 10.85 -36.18
CA LEU A 780 -27.61 12.17 -35.57
C LEU A 780 -26.44 12.35 -34.61
N ARG A 781 -25.36 13.01 -35.06
CA ARG A 781 -24.21 13.29 -34.19
C ARG A 781 -24.35 14.59 -33.41
N PHE A 782 -24.18 14.48 -32.10
CA PHE A 782 -24.06 15.62 -31.20
C PHE A 782 -22.63 15.74 -30.71
N ASN A 783 -21.90 16.74 -31.21
CA ASN A 783 -20.61 17.09 -30.65
C ASN A 783 -20.83 18.00 -29.43
N VAL A 784 -20.35 17.55 -28.28
CA VAL A 784 -20.72 18.12 -26.99
C VAL A 784 -19.49 18.49 -26.18
N ASN A 785 -19.39 19.74 -25.70
CA ASN A 785 -18.27 20.11 -24.85
C ASN A 785 -18.29 19.34 -23.53
N ASP A 786 -17.10 18.96 -23.06
CA ASP A 786 -16.89 18.65 -21.65
C ASP A 786 -17.13 19.90 -20.77
N GLY A 787 -17.97 19.79 -19.74
CA GLY A 787 -18.32 20.91 -18.86
C GLY A 787 -19.58 20.74 -18.00
N PRO A 788 -19.84 21.67 -17.05
CA PRO A 788 -21.00 21.61 -16.17
C PRO A 788 -22.32 21.82 -16.92
N GLN A 789 -23.42 21.21 -16.42
CA GLN A 789 -24.76 21.37 -16.99
C GLN A 789 -25.17 22.83 -17.20
N SER A 790 -25.78 23.13 -18.36
CA SER A 790 -26.32 24.46 -18.66
C SER A 790 -27.52 24.81 -17.76
N THR A 791 -27.50 25.98 -17.11
CA THR A 791 -28.57 26.48 -16.22
C THR A 791 -29.84 26.95 -16.94
N VAL A 792 -29.87 26.86 -18.28
CA VAL A 792 -30.91 27.47 -19.12
C VAL A 792 -32.27 26.75 -19.04
N ASN A 793 -32.34 25.54 -18.46
CA ASN A 793 -33.57 24.72 -18.41
C ASN A 793 -34.10 24.43 -16.99
N GLY A 794 -33.89 25.34 -16.02
CA GLY A 794 -34.64 25.34 -14.76
C GLY A 794 -34.22 24.33 -13.68
N SER A 795 -33.03 23.72 -13.78
CA SER A 795 -32.42 22.99 -12.67
C SER A 795 -31.86 23.97 -11.62
N SER A 796 -32.02 23.65 -10.34
CA SER A 796 -31.74 24.58 -9.21
C SER A 796 -30.29 24.57 -8.72
N GLY A 797 -29.32 24.06 -9.49
CA GLY A 797 -27.92 24.07 -9.07
C GLY A 797 -26.93 23.61 -10.14
N ASN A 798 -25.75 24.24 -10.15
CA ASN A 798 -24.62 23.89 -11.01
C ASN A 798 -23.87 22.73 -10.34
N ASP A 799 -24.15 21.49 -10.72
CA ASP A 799 -23.38 20.34 -10.23
C ASP A 799 -22.17 20.11 -11.14
N ALA A 800 -20.99 20.56 -10.70
CA ALA A 800 -19.76 20.50 -11.47
C ALA A 800 -19.19 19.08 -11.60
N THR A 801 -19.84 18.06 -11.01
CA THR A 801 -19.34 16.68 -10.94
C THR A 801 -20.03 15.71 -11.89
N ARG A 802 -21.02 16.16 -12.68
CA ARG A 802 -21.86 15.26 -13.50
C ARG A 802 -22.16 15.88 -14.88
N ALA A 803 -21.45 15.44 -15.91
CA ALA A 803 -21.81 15.69 -17.31
C ALA A 803 -22.90 14.69 -17.76
N ALA A 804 -24.11 14.81 -17.19
CA ALA A 804 -25.23 13.93 -17.49
C ALA A 804 -26.17 14.53 -18.56
N TRP A 805 -26.52 13.73 -19.57
CA TRP A 805 -27.34 14.10 -20.72
C TRP A 805 -28.68 13.35 -20.76
N ASN A 806 -29.75 13.96 -21.30
CA ASN A 806 -31.06 13.32 -21.52
C ASN A 806 -31.69 13.63 -22.89
N TYR A 807 -32.18 12.58 -23.55
CA TYR A 807 -32.96 12.63 -24.79
C TYR A 807 -34.38 12.10 -24.59
N THR A 808 -35.29 12.51 -25.46
CA THR A 808 -36.64 11.95 -25.57
C THR A 808 -36.93 11.74 -27.05
N TYR A 809 -37.48 10.60 -27.42
CA TYR A 809 -37.90 10.34 -28.79
C TYR A 809 -39.41 10.26 -28.91
N SER A 810 -39.92 10.57 -30.10
CA SER A 810 -41.30 10.33 -30.50
C SER A 810 -41.31 9.60 -31.83
N VAL A 811 -42.16 8.60 -31.92
CA VAL A 811 -42.34 7.77 -33.11
C VAL A 811 -43.67 8.18 -33.75
N ALA A 812 -43.67 8.47 -35.05
CA ALA A 812 -44.87 8.80 -35.79
C ALA A 812 -45.08 7.76 -36.90
N THR A 813 -46.28 7.20 -36.97
CA THR A 813 -46.71 6.37 -38.11
C THR A 813 -47.96 6.99 -38.70
N GLY A 814 -47.91 7.38 -39.97
CA GLY A 814 -49.01 8.03 -40.68
C GLY A 814 -49.53 7.16 -41.83
N LEU A 815 -50.82 7.33 -42.15
CA LEU A 815 -51.38 6.90 -43.43
C LEU A 815 -51.33 8.11 -44.36
N ASN A 816 -50.83 7.96 -45.59
CA ASN A 816 -50.64 9.07 -46.54
C ASN A 816 -51.97 9.68 -47.05
N GLY A 817 -53.11 9.15 -46.59
CA GLY A 817 -54.45 9.62 -46.89
C GLY A 817 -55.19 8.80 -47.96
N GLU A 818 -54.59 7.76 -48.54
CA GLU A 818 -55.25 6.82 -49.47
C GLU A 818 -55.70 5.51 -48.80
N THR A 819 -55.05 5.10 -47.70
CA THR A 819 -55.40 3.95 -46.85
C THR A 819 -56.24 4.40 -45.64
N THR A 820 -57.20 3.57 -45.22
CA THR A 820 -58.23 3.96 -44.23
C THR A 820 -58.10 3.36 -42.83
N SER A 821 -57.20 2.38 -42.61
CA SER A 821 -56.98 1.78 -41.28
C SER A 821 -55.51 1.39 -41.04
N LEU A 822 -55.03 1.54 -39.79
CA LEU A 822 -53.76 0.98 -39.33
C LEU A 822 -53.81 -0.54 -39.18
N ASP A 823 -55.01 -1.11 -39.06
CA ASP A 823 -55.23 -2.56 -38.90
C ASP A 823 -54.80 -3.39 -40.13
N ASP A 824 -54.53 -2.73 -41.26
CA ASP A 824 -54.06 -3.36 -42.49
C ASP A 824 -52.54 -3.61 -42.47
N PHE A 825 -51.85 -3.21 -41.39
CA PHE A 825 -50.40 -3.29 -41.25
C PHE A 825 -49.97 -3.78 -39.87
N VAL A 826 -48.75 -4.33 -39.79
CA VAL A 826 -48.08 -4.66 -38.54
C VAL A 826 -46.87 -3.73 -38.39
N PHE A 827 -46.80 -3.01 -37.27
CA PHE A 827 -45.65 -2.13 -37.00
C PHE A 827 -44.76 -2.73 -35.93
N ARG A 828 -43.44 -2.66 -36.17
CA ARG A 828 -42.42 -3.09 -35.21
C ARG A 828 -41.42 -1.97 -34.96
N LEU A 829 -41.04 -1.78 -33.70
CA LEU A 829 -39.96 -0.90 -33.27
C LEU A 829 -38.87 -1.78 -32.67
N LEU A 830 -37.67 -1.70 -33.24
CA LEU A 830 -36.47 -2.35 -32.74
C LEU A 830 -35.59 -1.25 -32.13
N PHE A 831 -35.01 -1.55 -30.98
CA PHE A 831 -34.23 -0.59 -30.23
C PHE A 831 -32.99 -1.25 -29.62
N ASP A 832 -31.82 -0.71 -29.94
CA ASP A 832 -30.54 -1.08 -29.36
C ASP A 832 -29.94 0.13 -28.63
N VAL A 833 -29.62 -0.08 -27.36
CA VAL A 833 -29.17 0.98 -26.45
C VAL A 833 -27.68 1.20 -26.47
N ASP A 834 -26.93 0.23 -26.98
CA ASP A 834 -25.50 0.29 -27.14
C ASP A 834 -25.08 -0.83 -28.11
N PRO A 835 -25.09 -0.57 -29.42
CA PRO A 835 -24.72 -1.57 -30.42
C PRO A 835 -23.30 -2.11 -30.28
N SER A 836 -22.47 -1.49 -29.43
CA SER A 836 -21.10 -1.93 -29.14
C SER A 836 -20.99 -2.95 -27.98
N LEU A 837 -22.10 -3.24 -27.29
CA LEU A 837 -22.18 -4.16 -26.13
C LEU A 837 -22.92 -5.48 -26.43
N ASP A 838 -23.14 -5.83 -27.70
CA ASP A 838 -23.86 -7.04 -28.14
C ASP A 838 -25.22 -7.23 -27.42
N THR A 839 -26.03 -6.17 -27.35
CA THR A 839 -27.42 -6.30 -26.88
C THR A 839 -28.35 -6.61 -28.04
N GLU A 840 -29.03 -7.77 -28.01
CA GLU A 840 -30.11 -8.07 -28.97
C GLU A 840 -31.14 -6.91 -29.00
N TYR A 841 -31.54 -6.48 -30.20
CA TYR A 841 -32.57 -5.45 -30.36
C TYR A 841 -33.84 -5.81 -29.56
N LEU A 842 -34.20 -4.94 -28.63
CA LEU A 842 -35.49 -5.04 -27.95
C LEU A 842 -36.58 -4.76 -28.98
N THR A 843 -37.41 -5.77 -29.26
CA THR A 843 -38.42 -5.65 -30.30
C THR A 843 -39.81 -5.44 -29.72
N PHE A 844 -40.49 -4.40 -30.18
CA PHE A 844 -41.85 -4.05 -29.80
C PHE A 844 -42.78 -4.10 -31.00
N GLN A 845 -43.99 -4.63 -30.81
CA GLN A 845 -45.05 -4.61 -31.82
C GLN A 845 -46.18 -3.68 -31.36
N LEU A 846 -46.72 -2.89 -32.29
CA LEU A 846 -47.89 -2.06 -32.03
C LEU A 846 -49.15 -2.93 -32.01
N GLU A 847 -49.92 -2.89 -30.92
CA GLU A 847 -51.13 -3.68 -30.74
C GLU A 847 -52.33 -2.80 -30.33
N PRO A 848 -53.57 -3.14 -30.75
CA PRO A 848 -54.77 -2.50 -30.23
C PRO A 848 -54.99 -2.83 -28.74
N GLU A 849 -55.29 -1.84 -27.92
CA GLU A 849 -55.61 -2.01 -26.50
C GLU A 849 -57.12 -1.87 -26.23
N VAL A 850 -57.74 -2.91 -25.64
CA VAL A 850 -59.13 -2.86 -25.15
C VAL A 850 -59.13 -2.55 -23.66
N LEU A 851 -59.19 -1.27 -23.29
CA LEU A 851 -59.25 -0.90 -21.87
C LEU A 851 -60.64 -1.17 -21.27
N PRO A 852 -60.75 -1.80 -20.08
CA PRO A 852 -61.99 -1.85 -19.31
C PRO A 852 -62.32 -0.44 -18.82
N GLY A 853 -63.47 0.09 -19.24
CA GLY A 853 -63.81 1.51 -19.15
C GLY A 853 -63.53 2.20 -17.82
N VAL A 854 -62.63 3.19 -17.87
CA VAL A 854 -62.54 4.27 -16.88
C VAL A 854 -62.63 5.57 -17.66
N GLY A 855 -63.74 6.30 -17.48
CA GLY A 855 -63.98 7.53 -18.22
C GLY A 855 -63.06 8.66 -17.79
N GLY A 856 -62.49 9.40 -18.74
CA GLY A 856 -62.01 10.76 -18.46
C GLY A 856 -60.86 11.32 -19.30
N SER A 857 -60.03 10.52 -19.98
CA SER A 857 -58.90 11.04 -20.75
C SER A 857 -58.81 10.44 -22.15
N THR A 858 -58.51 11.29 -23.13
CA THR A 858 -58.25 10.98 -24.55
C THR A 858 -56.92 10.25 -24.69
N GLN A 859 -56.88 8.95 -24.41
CA GLN A 859 -55.70 8.11 -24.70
C GLN A 859 -55.99 7.23 -25.94
N SER A 860 -54.96 7.03 -26.76
CA SER A 860 -54.99 6.24 -28.00
C SER A 860 -55.37 4.78 -27.72
N ASN A 861 -56.09 4.12 -28.64
CA ASN A 861 -56.49 2.70 -28.52
C ASN A 861 -55.34 1.71 -28.83
N PHE A 862 -54.07 2.09 -28.67
CA PHE A 862 -52.91 1.31 -29.09
C PHE A 862 -51.79 1.33 -28.05
N VAL A 863 -51.01 0.25 -27.96
CA VAL A 863 -49.82 0.11 -27.11
C VAL A 863 -48.68 -0.57 -27.85
N TRP A 864 -47.43 -0.26 -27.49
CA TRP A 864 -46.27 -1.03 -27.90
C TRP A 864 -46.04 -2.16 -26.90
N ARG A 865 -46.12 -3.41 -27.36
CA ARG A 865 -45.88 -4.59 -26.53
C ARG A 865 -44.56 -5.23 -26.94
N SER A 866 -43.70 -5.51 -25.96
CA SER A 866 -42.47 -6.25 -26.22
C SER A 866 -42.81 -7.66 -26.73
N MET A 867 -42.15 -8.07 -27.81
CA MET A 867 -42.28 -9.42 -28.35
C MET A 867 -41.49 -10.43 -27.51
N ASP A 868 -40.44 -9.98 -26.83
CA ASP A 868 -39.53 -10.83 -26.03
C ASP A 868 -40.04 -11.01 -24.59
N ASN A 869 -40.75 -10.02 -24.05
CA ASN A 869 -41.41 -10.10 -22.76
C ASN A 869 -42.82 -9.47 -22.78
N PRO A 870 -43.90 -10.26 -22.95
CA PRO A 870 -45.25 -9.74 -23.13
C PRO A 870 -45.84 -9.03 -21.90
N LEU A 871 -45.18 -9.09 -20.73
CA LEU A 871 -45.51 -8.32 -19.53
C LEU A 871 -45.01 -6.86 -19.60
N VAL A 872 -44.07 -6.56 -20.50
CA VAL A 872 -43.56 -5.22 -20.75
C VAL A 872 -44.45 -4.55 -21.79
N VAL A 873 -45.24 -3.58 -21.33
CA VAL A 873 -46.14 -2.77 -22.15
C VAL A 873 -45.74 -1.31 -22.02
N VAL A 874 -45.58 -0.63 -23.14
CA VAL A 874 -45.31 0.81 -23.19
C VAL A 874 -46.62 1.52 -23.56
N PRO A 875 -47.23 2.26 -22.62
CA PRO A 875 -48.44 3.02 -22.92
C PRO A 875 -48.14 4.15 -23.89
N VAL A 876 -49.10 4.47 -24.75
CA VAL A 876 -49.01 5.54 -25.74
C VAL A 876 -49.73 6.77 -25.20
N ASP A 877 -49.02 7.88 -24.98
CA ASP A 877 -49.67 9.16 -24.64
C ASP A 877 -50.08 9.93 -25.91
N ASP A 878 -51.30 10.46 -25.90
CA ASP A 878 -51.82 11.41 -26.90
C ASP A 878 -51.72 12.79 -26.26
N GLU A 879 -50.62 13.51 -26.53
CA GLU A 879 -50.38 14.87 -26.01
C GLU A 879 -51.37 15.92 -26.60
N GLY A 880 -52.67 15.75 -26.34
CA GLY A 880 -53.64 16.83 -26.39
C GLY A 880 -53.98 17.38 -27.78
N ASN A 881 -54.00 16.56 -28.83
CA ASN A 881 -54.63 16.98 -30.09
C ASN A 881 -56.09 16.52 -30.15
N ALA A 882 -57.01 17.39 -29.76
CA ALA A 882 -58.46 17.15 -29.70
C ALA A 882 -59.17 16.85 -31.05
N ASN A 883 -58.48 16.37 -32.08
CA ASN A 883 -59.02 16.07 -33.42
C ASN A 883 -58.59 14.70 -33.97
N VAL A 884 -58.44 13.67 -33.13
CA VAL A 884 -58.33 12.28 -33.61
C VAL A 884 -59.73 11.68 -33.73
N THR A 885 -60.36 11.86 -34.88
CA THR A 885 -61.51 11.05 -35.32
C THR A 885 -61.05 10.16 -36.46
N GLN A 886 -61.61 8.95 -36.60
CA GLN A 886 -61.41 8.12 -37.81
C GLN A 886 -61.46 9.02 -39.06
N ASN A 887 -60.33 9.10 -39.79
CA ASN A 887 -59.99 10.00 -40.92
C ASN A 887 -58.96 11.14 -40.68
N SER A 888 -58.26 11.21 -39.54
CA SER A 888 -57.14 12.15 -39.35
C SER A 888 -55.82 11.62 -39.92
N ARG A 889 -55.12 12.42 -40.73
CA ARG A 889 -53.96 12.07 -41.58
C ARG A 889 -52.60 11.85 -40.89
N ASN A 890 -52.51 11.70 -39.56
CA ASN A 890 -51.23 11.44 -38.87
C ASN A 890 -51.49 10.91 -37.46
N TYR A 891 -50.85 9.79 -37.07
CA TYR A 891 -50.79 9.33 -35.69
C TYR A 891 -49.40 9.63 -35.12
N GLY A 892 -49.33 10.51 -34.12
CA GLY A 892 -48.11 10.79 -33.37
C GLY A 892 -48.18 10.10 -32.02
N PHE A 893 -47.14 9.36 -31.65
CA PHE A 893 -47.11 8.61 -30.39
C PHE A 893 -46.01 9.18 -29.49
N GLY A 894 -46.40 9.68 -28.31
CA GLY A 894 -45.53 10.40 -27.38
C GLY A 894 -44.97 9.54 -26.24
N GLU A 895 -43.70 9.81 -25.94
CA GLU A 895 -42.92 9.54 -24.71
C GLU A 895 -42.55 8.08 -24.35
N TYR A 896 -41.33 7.67 -24.73
CA TYR A 896 -40.65 6.49 -24.18
C TYR A 896 -39.64 6.94 -23.11
N GLN A 897 -40.06 6.96 -21.85
CA GLN A 897 -39.18 7.30 -20.71
C GLN A 897 -39.03 6.16 -19.69
N ALA A 898 -39.93 5.16 -19.68
CA ALA A 898 -40.18 4.37 -18.48
C ALA A 898 -39.48 2.98 -18.39
N ASN A 899 -39.06 2.33 -19.48
CA ASN A 899 -38.62 0.92 -19.42
C ASN A 899 -37.09 0.68 -19.54
N LEU A 900 -36.27 1.72 -19.74
CA LEU A 900 -34.80 1.60 -19.68
C LEU A 900 -34.23 1.53 -18.26
N THR A 901 -35.10 1.63 -17.26
CA THR A 901 -34.75 1.62 -15.83
C THR A 901 -34.24 0.27 -15.33
N SER A 902 -34.39 -0.83 -16.09
CA SER A 902 -33.96 -2.17 -15.65
C SER A 902 -32.53 -2.55 -16.07
N ALA A 903 -31.96 -1.91 -17.09
CA ALA A 903 -30.56 -2.09 -17.50
C ALA A 903 -29.60 -1.07 -16.85
N TYR A 904 -30.06 0.17 -16.59
CA TYR A 904 -29.18 1.26 -16.13
C TYR A 904 -29.68 2.08 -14.92
N GLY A 905 -30.74 1.64 -14.22
CA GLY A 905 -31.23 2.26 -12.97
C GLY A 905 -32.03 3.57 -13.13
N PRO A 906 -32.58 4.15 -12.04
CA PRO A 906 -33.44 5.32 -12.10
C PRO A 906 -32.65 6.63 -12.18
N GLY A 907 -32.76 7.34 -13.30
CA GLY A 907 -32.17 8.67 -13.49
C GLY A 907 -31.11 8.67 -14.59
N ASN A 908 -31.57 8.52 -15.83
CA ASN A 908 -30.78 8.54 -17.06
C ASN A 908 -29.70 9.63 -17.00
N SER A 909 -28.45 9.20 -16.92
CA SER A 909 -27.26 10.06 -16.84
C SER A 909 -26.17 9.37 -17.65
N PHE A 910 -26.04 9.69 -18.93
CA PHE A 910 -24.93 9.20 -19.77
C PHE A 910 -23.65 9.96 -19.44
N ALA A 911 -22.51 9.29 -19.33
CA ALA A 911 -21.19 9.89 -19.08
C ALA A 911 -20.18 9.29 -20.07
N GLY A 912 -19.98 9.94 -21.23
CA GLY A 912 -19.15 9.40 -22.31
C GLY A 912 -19.74 9.67 -23.69
N PRO A 913 -19.01 9.33 -24.76
CA PRO A 913 -19.64 9.09 -26.05
C PRO A 913 -20.70 7.99 -25.90
N ALA A 914 -21.80 8.08 -26.63
CA ALA A 914 -22.87 7.08 -26.58
C ALA A 914 -23.43 6.84 -27.98
N HIS A 915 -23.63 5.58 -28.33
CA HIS A 915 -24.23 5.17 -29.60
C HIS A 915 -25.56 4.47 -29.32
N PHE A 916 -26.62 4.91 -29.98
CA PHE A 916 -27.94 4.25 -29.92
C PHE A 916 -28.44 3.97 -31.32
N ASP A 917 -29.13 2.85 -31.47
CA ASP A 917 -29.72 2.49 -32.75
C ASP A 917 -31.23 2.19 -32.67
N MET A 918 -31.99 2.75 -33.61
CA MET A 918 -33.45 2.63 -33.64
C MET A 918 -33.98 2.32 -35.04
N ILE A 919 -34.80 1.28 -35.14
CA ILE A 919 -35.41 0.87 -36.41
C ILE A 919 -36.93 0.77 -36.25
N LEU A 920 -37.68 1.49 -37.08
CA LEU A 920 -39.14 1.40 -37.17
C LEU A 920 -39.53 0.75 -38.49
N GLN A 921 -40.32 -0.32 -38.41
CA GLN A 921 -40.73 -1.12 -39.55
C GLN A 921 -42.25 -1.19 -39.66
N ALA A 922 -42.73 -1.24 -40.89
CA ALA A 922 -44.11 -1.57 -41.25
C ALA A 922 -44.12 -2.80 -42.15
N TYR A 923 -45.04 -3.72 -41.85
CA TYR A 923 -45.27 -4.96 -42.57
C TYR A 923 -46.71 -5.01 -43.07
N ASP A 924 -46.94 -5.70 -44.19
CA ASP A 924 -48.29 -6.08 -44.61
C ASP A 924 -48.85 -7.24 -43.74
N LEU A 925 -50.14 -7.57 -43.90
CA LEU A 925 -50.77 -8.68 -43.17
C LEU A 925 -50.22 -10.08 -43.55
N SER A 926 -49.44 -10.17 -44.61
CA SER A 926 -48.70 -11.40 -44.98
C SER A 926 -47.29 -11.42 -44.37
N ASN A 927 -46.97 -10.45 -43.50
CA ASN A 927 -45.70 -10.27 -42.81
C ASN A 927 -44.52 -9.97 -43.76
N ASN A 928 -44.78 -9.36 -44.92
CA ASN A 928 -43.72 -8.81 -45.77
C ASN A 928 -43.40 -7.39 -45.31
N LEU A 929 -42.11 -7.06 -45.18
CA LEU A 929 -41.66 -5.70 -44.87
C LEU A 929 -42.01 -4.77 -46.05
N ILE A 930 -42.74 -3.69 -45.78
CA ILE A 930 -43.22 -2.75 -46.80
C ILE A 930 -42.65 -1.34 -46.62
N ALA A 931 -42.24 -0.95 -45.41
CA ALA A 931 -41.51 0.29 -45.18
C ALA A 931 -40.64 0.16 -43.92
N GLN A 932 -39.49 0.83 -43.90
CA GLN A 932 -38.62 0.92 -42.73
C GLN A 932 -37.99 2.31 -42.65
N ASN A 933 -37.83 2.80 -41.43
CA ASN A 933 -37.07 3.99 -41.08
C ASN A 933 -36.03 3.59 -40.03
N HIS A 934 -34.83 4.18 -40.10
CA HIS A 934 -33.68 3.84 -39.28
C HIS A 934 -32.99 5.14 -38.86
N ILE A 935 -32.65 5.25 -37.57
CA ILE A 935 -31.88 6.36 -37.04
C ILE A 935 -30.84 5.85 -36.05
N GLY A 936 -29.57 6.12 -36.36
CA GLY A 936 -28.48 6.05 -35.40
C GLY A 936 -28.33 7.37 -34.66
N VAL A 937 -27.86 7.35 -33.42
CA VAL A 937 -27.55 8.57 -32.66
C VAL A 937 -26.19 8.42 -32.00
N ASP A 938 -25.24 9.27 -32.41
CA ASP A 938 -23.95 9.39 -31.72
C ASP A 938 -23.94 10.63 -30.83
N VAL A 939 -23.48 10.45 -29.62
CA VAL A 939 -23.02 11.53 -28.77
C VAL A 939 -21.50 11.43 -28.74
N ILE A 940 -20.80 12.50 -29.12
CA ILE A 940 -19.35 12.56 -29.19
C ILE A 940 -18.88 13.68 -28.25
N LEU A 941 -18.07 13.32 -27.25
CA LEU A 941 -17.47 14.25 -26.27
C LEU A 941 -16.32 15.07 -26.86
#